data_AF-A0A2N1U185-F1
#
_entry.id   AF-A0A2N1U185-F1
#
_cell.length_a   1.000
_cell.length_b   1.000
_cell.length_c   1.000
_cell.angle_alpha   90.00
_cell.angle_beta   90.00
_cell.angle_gamma   90.00
#
_symmetry.space_group_name_H-M   'P 1'
#
loop_
_entity.id
_entity.type
_entity.pdbx_description
1 polymer ?
#
loop_
_entity_poly.entity_id
_entity_poly.type
_entity_poly.pdbx_seq_one_letter_code
_entity_poly.pdbx_strand_id
1 'polypeptide(L)'
;MNFFRRIPAFWLILLPLIIPGMLVSIWRCLFRNVAERQNVYVETVVDFEEIRQLAREEGWSLRELFAALRANGASSVAVSEDTLASLQSEGKITVMSSEEIRKLSIDDSLEYELPAGARTLGALWTHSEDTELLDRIEQHLSWKLPAGRLMRIHRNLLIINKSSQGFRERVGLGFSSDYFRLAHEAGLGLVVRVFNYPGLTAAAAAHIVNAIPSPASVSALLFAEEEMLGVRGELKPIIEQFRGRSYRIGWVEFNMQDGIESYLKGLAATRPFVRVHSITRKEIDLVYNVRRSVARWVRAVKDRSMKMLYIRCFFQDDKRFVEDLVKFNLDYINQTARALAAEGYSIAGNEAQRLHEPRHMVGKMSPFEVLAIGLSLLLGLVILLRVSFFDKLSERWCFVAFVAAVLAFIILPSQQFVAITGLAGAVAYSCLGVIWAMRGLRGCEDSSFFKILPGFVVKMVVPSVFGGLLIAGIYSEIEYLLKFEQFRGIKLAFMLPLLFTGIWALKAYGHGIFSLLHRPVNPVGVFLLSALAAGTLLYLLRSGNVTFLKPSEFEDMFRTFLENTLGARPRNKEFLVGYPAALLFIFFYLRRNFTLLPMLAVLMQMGQVSAVNSLCHFHTPIDLSLLRIFNGLWLGVLVGLVGVFVAGIIRLLLLVGTDKPKNLLLAGYFGFGNLGDELLWQTFTSRFLADFENYSVTLLHSGRHTVAGMSRFATVSRRDPLSLLEAVLSCETLVIPGGGLLQSKTSIGSLIYYLLLLTLARVAGARVILLCQGLGPFRNEGWLASQVNRWLAGELEKASYISLRDAGSAEILNSLTGRSDAPVSADLAFLGDSIASSHQAGSPEKLRVYAILRGSVAEAPSLATILLQMNEELENFELCPTALQPGEDDELWLRAGWRGNVIYCAEPENLLSGADLLVSMRLHGCIIATLAAVPWIALAYDPKVSAFAESCRWKFCTTPVAADKNYLESKLNQLFARRAEYADRLNRISGEKKRSVEEDYARFKQLFSN
;
A
#
# COMPACT_ATOMS: atom_id res chain seq x y z
N MET A 1 -35.19 11.66 -10.36
CA MET A 1 -35.71 11.31 -9.01
C MET A 1 -35.58 9.82 -8.62
N ASN A 2 -35.35 8.87 -9.53
CA ASN A 2 -35.20 7.43 -9.17
C ASN A 2 -33.85 7.04 -8.52
N PHE A 3 -32.83 7.91 -8.55
CA PHE A 3 -31.52 7.65 -7.94
C PHE A 3 -31.56 7.73 -6.40
N PHE A 4 -32.32 8.68 -5.84
CA PHE A 4 -32.39 8.91 -4.39
C PHE A 4 -33.18 7.84 -3.62
N ARG A 5 -34.11 7.12 -4.27
CA ARG A 5 -34.90 6.06 -3.62
C ARG A 5 -34.10 4.80 -3.27
N ARG A 6 -32.91 4.61 -3.84
CA ARG A 6 -32.03 3.44 -3.56
C ARG A 6 -30.99 3.71 -2.47
N ILE A 7 -30.82 4.96 -2.03
CA ILE A 7 -29.79 5.34 -1.06
C ILE A 7 -30.41 5.31 0.35
N PRO A 8 -29.81 4.57 1.31
CA PRO A 8 -30.29 4.57 2.70
C PRO A 8 -30.37 5.98 3.30
N ALA A 9 -31.43 6.28 4.05
CA ALA A 9 -31.68 7.59 4.67
C ALA A 9 -30.49 8.14 5.46
N PHE A 10 -29.72 7.25 6.11
CA PHE A 10 -28.47 7.61 6.77
C PHE A 10 -27.48 8.36 5.88
N TRP A 11 -27.24 7.89 4.65
CA TRP A 11 -26.29 8.53 3.74
C TRP A 11 -26.83 9.84 3.16
N LEU A 12 -28.16 9.95 2.99
CA LEU A 12 -28.82 11.18 2.55
C LEU A 12 -28.67 12.32 3.55
N ILE A 13 -28.64 12.02 4.85
CA ILE A 13 -28.43 13.02 5.91
C ILE A 13 -26.94 13.29 6.14
N LEU A 14 -26.09 12.25 6.08
CA LEU A 14 -24.67 12.36 6.39
C LEU A 14 -23.88 13.11 5.30
N LEU A 15 -24.14 12.86 4.01
CA LEU A 15 -23.38 13.47 2.92
C LEU A 15 -23.45 15.01 2.93
N PRO A 16 -24.63 15.65 3.05
CA PRO A 16 -24.73 17.11 3.14
C PRO A 16 -24.00 17.72 4.34
N LEU A 17 -23.79 16.96 5.43
CA LEU A 17 -23.08 17.46 6.61
C LEU A 17 -21.55 17.41 6.47
N ILE A 18 -21.02 16.51 5.63
CA ILE A 18 -19.57 16.33 5.42
C ILE A 18 -19.06 17.20 4.25
N ILE A 19 -19.86 17.37 3.20
CA ILE A 19 -19.46 18.09 1.98
C ILE A 19 -18.95 19.52 2.27
N PRO A 20 -19.61 20.35 3.11
CA PRO A 20 -19.13 21.70 3.40
C PRO A 20 -17.73 21.70 4.02
N GLY A 21 -17.48 20.86 5.03
CA GLY A 21 -16.16 20.77 5.65
C GLY A 21 -15.09 20.26 4.68
N MET A 22 -15.44 19.32 3.80
CA MET A 22 -14.56 18.88 2.72
C MET A 22 -14.18 20.02 1.77
N LEU A 23 -15.16 20.78 1.27
CA LEU A 23 -14.92 21.88 0.33
C LEU A 23 -14.07 22.97 0.97
N VAL A 24 -14.38 23.36 2.20
CA VAL A 24 -13.60 24.35 2.95
C VAL A 24 -12.18 23.85 3.17
N SER A 25 -12.00 22.58 3.56
CA SER A 25 -10.67 22.02 3.77
C SER A 25 -9.82 21.99 2.50
N ILE A 26 -10.40 21.59 1.37
CA ILE A 26 -9.71 21.59 0.07
C ILE A 26 -9.32 23.02 -0.31
N TRP A 27 -10.25 23.97 -0.18
CA TRP A 27 -10.01 25.38 -0.44
C TRP A 27 -8.85 25.94 0.39
N ARG A 28 -8.81 25.64 1.69
CA ARG A 28 -7.71 26.02 2.60
C ARG A 28 -6.39 25.37 2.21
N CYS A 29 -6.41 24.09 1.83
CA CYS A 29 -5.23 23.38 1.35
C CYS A 29 -4.69 23.97 0.04
N LEU A 30 -5.56 24.42 -0.87
CA LEU A 30 -5.16 25.08 -2.12
C LEU A 30 -4.52 26.44 -1.85
N PHE A 31 -5.10 27.26 -0.97
CA PHE A 31 -4.50 28.52 -0.55
C PHE A 31 -3.15 28.33 0.14
N ARG A 32 -3.06 27.32 1.01
CA ARG A 32 -1.79 26.91 1.61
C ARG A 32 -0.75 26.55 0.55
N ASN A 33 -1.11 25.76 -0.45
CA ASN A 33 -0.20 25.39 -1.54
C ASN A 33 0.29 26.61 -2.33
N VAL A 34 -0.60 27.59 -2.61
CA VAL A 34 -0.20 28.85 -3.25
C VAL A 34 0.81 29.62 -2.39
N ALA A 35 0.55 29.72 -1.07
CA ALA A 35 1.46 30.39 -0.15
C ALA A 35 2.81 29.67 -0.01
N GLU A 36 2.81 28.33 0.00
CA GLU A 36 4.03 27.51 0.05
C GLU A 36 4.85 27.64 -1.24
N ARG A 37 4.21 27.70 -2.42
CA ARG A 37 4.91 27.89 -3.70
C ARG A 37 5.54 29.27 -3.86
N GLN A 38 4.93 30.30 -3.29
CA GLN A 38 5.51 31.65 -3.26
C GLN A 38 6.65 31.76 -2.24
N ASN A 39 6.85 30.75 -1.37
CA ASN A 39 7.87 30.75 -0.34
C ASN A 39 9.26 30.36 -0.89
N VAL A 40 9.82 31.23 -1.74
CA VAL A 40 11.06 30.94 -2.50
C VAL A 40 12.32 31.49 -1.82
N TYR A 41 12.20 32.56 -1.02
CA TYR A 41 13.33 33.25 -0.42
C TYR A 41 13.78 32.64 0.91
N VAL A 42 15.08 32.37 1.00
CA VAL A 42 15.77 31.84 2.19
C VAL A 42 16.88 32.80 2.62
N GLU A 43 16.97 33.02 3.92
CA GLU A 43 18.00 33.84 4.55
C GLU A 43 19.11 32.95 5.13
N THR A 44 20.29 33.01 4.53
CA THR A 44 21.52 32.39 5.05
C THR A 44 22.21 33.37 5.99
N VAL A 45 22.29 32.99 7.27
CA VAL A 45 22.88 33.79 8.34
C VAL A 45 24.18 33.14 8.77
N VAL A 46 25.28 33.88 8.71
CA VAL A 46 26.58 33.37 9.16
C VAL A 46 26.95 33.99 10.51
N ASP A 47 27.55 33.19 11.39
CA ASP A 47 27.98 33.63 12.73
C ASP A 47 29.16 34.61 12.63
N PHE A 48 28.98 35.84 13.10
CA PHE A 48 30.00 36.89 13.03
C PHE A 48 31.25 36.54 13.83
N GLU A 49 31.10 35.97 15.03
CA GLU A 49 32.23 35.67 15.91
C GLU A 49 33.14 34.62 15.29
N GLU A 50 32.54 33.62 14.65
CA GLU A 50 33.26 32.56 13.94
C GLU A 50 33.98 33.10 12.68
N ILE A 51 33.29 33.91 11.87
CA ILE A 51 33.91 34.56 10.70
C ILE A 51 35.06 35.46 11.12
N ARG A 52 34.89 36.22 12.21
CA ARG A 52 35.90 37.14 12.74
C ARG A 52 37.14 36.40 13.19
N GLN A 53 36.97 35.24 13.84
CA GLN A 53 38.09 34.38 14.20
C GLN A 53 38.85 33.91 12.96
N LEU A 54 38.13 33.41 11.93
CA LEU A 54 38.75 33.00 10.66
C LEU A 54 39.50 34.15 9.97
N ALA A 55 38.93 35.36 9.98
CA ALA A 55 39.58 36.53 9.41
C ALA A 55 40.92 36.85 10.09
N ARG A 56 41.01 36.65 11.40
CA ARG A 56 42.24 36.89 12.17
C ARG A 56 43.29 35.83 11.93
N GLU A 57 42.89 34.56 11.93
CA GLU A 57 43.80 33.44 11.73
C GLU A 57 44.45 33.48 10.33
N GLU A 58 43.70 33.90 9.32
CA GLU A 58 44.15 33.95 7.92
C GLU A 58 44.55 35.37 7.44
N GLY A 59 44.48 36.38 8.30
CA GLY A 59 44.90 37.76 7.98
C GLY A 59 44.00 38.56 7.02
N TRP A 60 42.71 38.22 6.91
CA TRP A 60 41.73 38.94 6.07
C TRP A 60 41.19 40.21 6.73
N SER A 61 40.91 41.25 5.94
CA SER A 61 40.14 42.39 6.43
C SER A 61 38.64 42.05 6.53
N LEU A 62 37.97 42.53 7.58
CA LEU A 62 36.54 42.27 7.78
C LEU A 62 35.67 42.83 6.63
N ARG A 63 36.09 43.94 6.02
CA ARG A 63 35.37 44.57 4.90
C ARG A 63 35.42 43.70 3.65
N GLU A 64 36.59 43.18 3.30
CA GLU A 64 36.75 42.27 2.16
C GLU A 64 36.02 40.95 2.41
N LEU A 65 36.09 40.42 3.63
CA LEU A 65 35.41 39.18 3.99
C LEU A 65 33.89 39.31 3.92
N PHE A 66 33.30 40.42 4.36
CA PHE A 66 31.87 40.66 4.23
C PHE A 66 31.43 40.76 2.76
N ALA A 67 32.21 41.46 1.93
CA ALA A 67 31.95 41.51 0.49
C ALA A 67 32.06 40.11 -0.16
N ALA A 68 33.05 39.31 0.25
CA ALA A 68 33.24 37.94 -0.23
C ALA A 68 32.12 37.00 0.23
N LEU A 69 31.68 37.10 1.49
CA LEU A 69 30.55 36.35 2.03
C LEU A 69 29.28 36.64 1.24
N ARG A 70 29.03 37.93 0.96
CA ARG A 70 27.90 38.35 0.15
C ARG A 70 27.95 37.76 -1.26
N ALA A 71 29.09 37.84 -1.92
CA ALA A 71 29.29 37.29 -3.26
C ALA A 71 29.11 35.76 -3.33
N ASN A 72 29.42 35.05 -2.24
CA ASN A 72 29.30 33.60 -2.15
C ASN A 72 27.93 33.12 -1.61
N GLY A 73 26.96 34.01 -1.40
CA GLY A 73 25.59 33.64 -1.05
C GLY A 73 25.23 33.74 0.44
N ALA A 74 25.95 34.55 1.23
CA ALA A 74 25.46 34.98 2.54
C ALA A 74 24.40 36.09 2.40
N SER A 75 23.27 35.93 3.08
CA SER A 75 22.20 36.93 3.10
C SER A 75 22.38 37.93 4.23
N SER A 76 22.78 37.42 5.40
CA SER A 76 22.85 38.18 6.65
C SER A 76 24.00 37.69 7.54
N VAL A 77 24.38 38.52 8.51
CA VAL A 77 25.40 38.20 9.53
C VAL A 77 24.77 38.30 10.91
N ALA A 78 25.03 37.31 11.74
CA ALA A 78 24.58 37.28 13.13
C ALA A 78 25.61 37.94 14.05
N VAL A 79 25.32 39.16 14.49
CA VAL A 79 26.19 39.96 15.38
C VAL A 79 25.69 39.84 16.82
N SER A 80 26.56 39.38 17.71
CA SER A 80 26.32 39.32 19.16
C SER A 80 26.72 40.60 19.88
N GLU A 81 26.23 40.77 21.12
CA GLU A 81 26.78 41.81 21.99
C GLU A 81 28.27 41.53 22.23
N ASP A 82 29.07 42.59 22.31
CA ASP A 82 30.46 42.51 22.70
C ASP A 82 30.56 41.97 24.14
N THR A 83 31.55 41.15 24.44
CA THR A 83 31.84 40.65 25.79
C THR A 83 33.25 41.07 26.18
N LEU A 84 33.62 40.99 27.46
CA LEU A 84 35.00 41.27 27.87
C LEU A 84 35.97 40.32 27.17
N ALA A 85 35.58 39.05 27.01
CA ALA A 85 36.38 38.06 26.30
C ALA A 85 36.50 38.37 24.79
N SER A 86 35.40 38.76 24.12
CA SER A 86 35.46 39.09 22.70
C SER A 86 36.32 40.33 22.46
N LEU A 87 36.11 41.41 23.21
CA LEU A 87 36.90 42.65 23.12
C LEU A 87 38.38 42.43 23.43
N GLN A 88 38.70 41.58 24.41
CA GLN A 88 40.07 41.21 24.73
C GLN A 88 40.72 40.43 23.59
N SER A 89 39.99 39.49 22.97
CA SER A 89 40.48 38.77 21.79
C SER A 89 40.71 39.68 20.58
N GLU A 90 40.03 40.83 20.50
CA GLU A 90 40.26 41.83 19.45
C GLU A 90 41.47 42.72 19.74
N GLY A 91 42.08 42.62 20.93
CA GLY A 91 43.12 43.54 21.38
C GLY A 91 42.63 44.95 21.68
N LYS A 92 41.31 45.20 21.65
CA LYS A 92 40.73 46.53 21.96
C LYS A 92 40.79 46.86 23.45
N ILE A 93 40.69 45.83 24.29
CA ILE A 93 40.83 45.96 25.73
C ILE A 93 41.85 44.94 26.25
N THR A 94 42.54 45.29 27.32
CA THR A 94 43.37 44.36 28.08
C THR A 94 42.69 44.12 29.42
N VAL A 95 42.28 42.88 29.69
CA VAL A 95 41.65 42.50 30.96
C VAL A 95 42.63 41.66 31.75
N MET A 96 43.13 42.20 32.86
CA MET A 96 44.03 41.50 33.77
C MET A 96 43.29 41.13 35.06
N SER A 97 43.58 39.95 35.60
CA SER A 97 43.16 39.60 36.95
C SER A 97 44.04 40.30 37.99
N SER A 98 43.54 40.47 39.21
CA SER A 98 44.35 41.01 40.31
C SER A 98 45.58 40.14 40.64
N GLU A 99 45.54 38.84 40.32
CA GLU A 99 46.69 37.93 40.44
C GLU A 99 47.74 38.18 39.35
N GLU A 100 47.32 38.38 38.10
CA GLU A 100 48.22 38.71 36.98
C GLU A 100 48.92 40.05 37.19
N ILE A 101 48.22 41.05 37.71
CA ILE A 101 48.82 42.35 38.03
C ILE A 101 49.85 42.22 39.14
N ARG A 102 49.58 41.43 40.18
CA ARG A 102 50.57 41.15 41.24
C ARG A 102 51.81 40.42 40.70
N LYS A 103 51.64 39.53 39.72
CA LYS A 103 52.77 38.85 39.04
C LYS A 103 53.58 39.78 38.13
N LEU A 104 52.95 40.80 37.55
CA LEU A 104 53.58 41.80 36.69
C LEU A 104 54.22 42.95 37.49
N SER A 105 53.73 43.23 38.69
CA SER A 105 54.31 44.19 39.63
C SER A 105 55.60 43.61 40.24
N ILE A 106 56.75 43.97 39.66
CA ILE A 106 58.08 43.60 40.19
C ILE A 106 58.44 44.44 41.44
N ASP A 107 57.68 45.50 41.70
CA ASP A 107 57.89 46.44 42.81
C ASP A 107 56.70 46.40 43.80
N ASP A 108 56.97 46.30 45.10
CA ASP A 108 55.96 46.32 46.19
C ASP A 108 55.26 47.70 46.33
N SER A 109 55.63 48.69 45.51
CA SER A 109 55.17 50.08 45.59
C SER A 109 53.75 50.32 45.01
N LEU A 110 53.21 49.39 44.22
CA LEU A 110 51.83 49.45 43.69
C LEU A 110 50.75 49.17 44.74
N GLU A 111 51.10 48.73 45.95
CA GLU A 111 50.12 48.37 47.00
C GLU A 111 49.57 49.56 47.80
N TYR A 112 50.19 50.75 47.72
CA TYR A 112 49.91 51.82 48.71
C TYR A 112 48.80 52.82 48.36
N GLU A 113 48.30 52.92 47.12
CA GLU A 113 47.29 53.93 46.75
C GLU A 113 46.09 53.38 45.94
N LEU A 114 45.69 52.12 46.16
CA LEU A 114 44.51 51.58 45.49
C LEU A 114 43.22 51.83 46.30
N PRO A 115 42.16 52.41 45.69
CA PRO A 115 40.92 52.72 46.38
C PRO A 115 40.25 51.47 46.97
N ALA A 116 39.52 51.67 48.08
CA ALA A 116 38.84 50.60 48.81
C ALA A 116 37.85 49.84 47.89
N GLY A 117 38.17 48.59 47.58
CA GLY A 117 37.41 47.73 46.66
C GLY A 117 38.23 47.17 45.48
N ALA A 118 39.38 47.78 45.15
CA ALA A 118 40.33 47.26 44.15
C ALA A 118 41.16 46.06 44.68
N ARG A 119 41.06 45.78 45.99
CA ARG A 119 41.81 44.74 46.71
C ARG A 119 41.13 43.37 46.74
N THR A 120 39.94 43.22 46.14
CA THR A 120 39.26 41.93 46.11
C THR A 120 39.94 40.98 45.13
N LEU A 121 40.20 39.74 45.57
CA LEU A 121 40.83 38.68 44.75
C LEU A 121 40.11 38.42 43.41
N GLY A 122 38.83 38.81 43.30
CA GLY A 122 38.02 38.71 42.08
C GLY A 122 37.87 40.00 41.26
N ALA A 123 38.70 41.03 41.49
CA ALA A 123 38.67 42.24 40.68
C ALA A 123 39.38 42.06 39.33
N LEU A 124 38.71 42.49 38.27
CA LEU A 124 39.22 42.55 36.91
C LEU A 124 39.59 43.99 36.57
N TRP A 125 40.80 44.17 36.07
CA TRP A 125 41.33 45.44 35.63
C TRP A 125 41.25 45.50 34.13
N THR A 126 40.40 46.39 33.62
CA THR A 126 40.12 46.52 32.20
C THR A 126 40.69 47.82 31.69
N HIS A 127 41.73 47.72 30.86
CA HIS A 127 42.38 48.85 30.20
C HIS A 127 41.96 48.96 28.74
N SER A 128 41.72 50.16 28.25
CA SER A 128 41.40 50.46 26.84
C SER A 128 42.03 51.80 26.45
N GLU A 129 42.64 51.88 25.26
CA GLU A 129 43.10 53.16 24.70
C GLU A 129 41.94 54.01 24.17
N ASP A 130 40.86 53.36 23.75
CA ASP A 130 39.60 53.99 23.36
C ASP A 130 38.75 54.28 24.61
N THR A 131 38.62 55.57 24.94
CA THR A 131 37.83 56.04 26.07
C THR A 131 36.33 55.88 25.84
N GLU A 132 35.84 56.02 24.61
CA GLU A 132 34.41 55.86 24.29
C GLU A 132 33.97 54.40 24.46
N LEU A 133 34.83 53.47 24.06
CA LEU A 133 34.61 52.04 24.29
C LEU A 133 34.49 51.74 25.79
N LEU A 134 35.38 52.31 26.60
CA LEU A 134 35.39 52.06 28.04
C LEU A 134 34.17 52.69 28.74
N ASP A 135 33.70 53.85 28.26
CA ASP A 135 32.47 54.51 28.73
C ASP A 135 31.22 53.68 28.39
N ARG A 136 31.16 53.10 27.19
CA ARG A 136 30.11 52.14 26.81
C ARG A 136 30.12 50.92 27.72
N ILE A 137 31.29 50.34 27.99
CA ILE A 137 31.44 49.17 28.89
C ILE A 137 30.95 49.53 30.29
N GLU A 138 31.37 50.66 30.84
CA GLU A 138 30.96 51.16 32.15
C GLU A 138 29.44 51.38 32.23
N GLN A 139 28.86 52.04 31.23
CA GLN A 139 27.42 52.30 31.15
C GLN A 139 26.61 50.99 31.10
N HIS A 140 26.96 50.06 30.21
CA HIS A 140 26.24 48.78 30.07
C HIS A 140 26.40 47.89 31.31
N LEU A 141 27.56 47.90 31.95
CA LEU A 141 27.78 47.15 33.19
C LEU A 141 27.06 47.79 34.40
N SER A 142 26.90 49.11 34.44
CA SER A 142 26.16 49.81 35.50
C SER A 142 24.70 49.37 35.58
N TRP A 143 24.10 48.96 34.46
CA TRP A 143 22.72 48.43 34.40
C TRP A 143 22.62 46.95 34.82
N LYS A 144 23.74 46.24 34.83
CA LYS A 144 23.81 44.78 35.04
C LYS A 144 24.43 44.41 36.39
N LEU A 145 25.16 45.32 37.02
CA LEU A 145 25.84 45.11 38.31
C LEU A 145 25.29 46.05 39.39
N PRO A 146 25.24 45.60 40.66
CA PRO A 146 24.90 46.47 41.78
C PRO A 146 25.88 47.63 41.94
N ALA A 147 25.39 48.77 42.46
CA ALA A 147 26.21 49.93 42.77
C ALA A 147 27.40 49.56 43.70
N GLY A 148 28.60 50.04 43.37
CA GLY A 148 29.84 49.78 44.12
C GLY A 148 30.70 48.62 43.61
N ARG A 149 30.27 47.85 42.59
CA ARG A 149 31.10 46.81 41.94
C ARG A 149 31.86 47.29 40.70
N LEU A 150 31.68 48.54 40.32
CA LEU A 150 32.30 49.15 39.16
C LEU A 150 32.97 50.45 39.62
N MET A 151 34.25 50.61 39.32
CA MET A 151 35.03 51.79 39.72
C MET A 151 35.93 52.23 38.58
N ARG A 152 35.73 53.45 38.09
CA ARG A 152 36.61 54.10 37.12
C ARG A 152 37.75 54.78 37.88
N ILE A 153 38.98 54.27 37.74
CA ILE A 153 40.17 54.83 38.41
C ILE A 153 40.87 55.86 37.53
N HIS A 154 40.92 55.60 36.22
CA HIS A 154 41.52 56.49 35.24
C HIS A 154 40.66 56.55 33.98
N ARG A 155 40.89 57.56 33.12
CA ARG A 155 40.20 57.67 31.82
C ARG A 155 40.33 56.41 30.97
N ASN A 156 41.41 55.64 31.12
CA ASN A 156 41.70 54.43 30.35
C ASN A 156 41.61 53.15 31.17
N LEU A 157 41.18 53.21 32.44
CA LEU A 157 41.20 52.06 33.35
C LEU A 157 39.92 51.94 34.18
N LEU A 158 39.25 50.80 34.01
CA LEU A 158 38.02 50.42 34.71
C LEU A 158 38.25 49.16 35.57
N ILE A 159 37.89 49.22 36.84
CA ILE A 159 37.90 48.06 37.74
C ILE A 159 36.49 47.48 37.87
N ILE A 160 36.39 46.17 37.66
CA ILE A 160 35.15 45.40 37.75
C ILE A 160 35.31 44.34 38.84
N ASN A 161 34.55 44.45 39.93
CA ASN A 161 34.63 43.54 41.06
C ASN A 161 33.78 42.27 40.85
N LYS A 162 34.11 41.51 39.79
CA LYS A 162 33.52 40.21 39.42
C LYS A 162 34.38 39.52 38.36
N SER A 163 35.00 38.38 38.71
CA SER A 163 35.98 37.70 37.84
C SER A 163 35.52 36.35 37.27
N SER A 164 34.26 35.92 37.50
CA SER A 164 33.84 34.59 37.05
C SER A 164 34.00 34.43 35.53
N GLN A 165 34.46 33.26 35.07
CA GLN A 165 34.65 33.00 33.64
C GLN A 165 33.37 33.25 32.84
N GLY A 166 32.23 32.77 33.35
CA GLY A 166 30.93 33.03 32.74
C GLY A 166 30.55 34.52 32.69
N PHE A 167 31.10 35.38 33.56
CA PHE A 167 30.88 36.83 33.46
C PHE A 167 31.65 37.45 32.30
N ARG A 168 32.91 37.04 32.09
CA ARG A 168 33.74 37.53 30.97
C ARG A 168 33.19 37.12 29.60
N GLU A 169 32.62 35.93 29.49
CA GLU A 169 32.17 35.33 28.23
C GLU A 169 30.69 35.51 27.92
N ARG A 170 29.82 35.75 28.93
CA ARG A 170 28.36 35.71 28.74
C ARG A 170 27.64 37.01 29.08
N VAL A 171 28.33 38.01 29.59
CA VAL A 171 27.73 39.34 29.81
C VAL A 171 27.99 40.22 28.59
N GLY A 172 26.92 40.51 27.86
CA GLY A 172 26.95 41.47 26.75
C GLY A 172 27.22 42.91 27.23
N LEU A 173 27.94 43.68 26.43
CA LEU A 173 28.39 45.06 26.70
C LEU A 173 27.84 46.02 25.63
N GLY A 174 26.73 45.66 25.01
CA GLY A 174 26.15 46.38 23.88
C GLY A 174 26.75 45.97 22.54
N PHE A 175 26.30 46.63 21.47
CA PHE A 175 26.70 46.35 20.10
C PHE A 175 27.64 47.43 19.57
N SER A 176 28.59 47.06 18.70
CA SER A 176 29.40 48.02 17.96
C SER A 176 28.63 48.52 16.74
N SER A 177 28.50 49.85 16.62
CA SER A 177 27.88 50.53 15.47
C SER A 177 28.69 50.35 14.18
N ASP A 178 30.00 50.13 14.29
CA ASP A 178 30.88 49.93 13.14
C ASP A 178 30.58 48.60 12.43
N TYR A 179 30.30 47.53 13.17
CA TYR A 179 29.92 46.24 12.59
C TYR A 179 28.60 46.32 11.83
N PHE A 180 27.65 47.11 12.33
CA PHE A 180 26.38 47.34 11.63
C PHE A 180 26.58 48.11 10.32
N ARG A 181 27.46 49.12 10.33
CA ARG A 181 27.80 49.89 9.13
C ARG A 181 28.49 49.01 8.08
N LEU A 182 29.49 48.24 8.49
CA LEU A 182 30.22 47.31 7.61
C LEU A 182 29.30 46.27 6.96
N ALA A 183 28.38 45.68 7.75
CA ALA A 183 27.40 44.72 7.22
C ALA A 183 26.46 45.39 6.21
N HIS A 184 25.98 46.59 6.53
CA HIS A 184 25.08 47.35 5.65
C HIS A 184 25.77 47.77 4.34
N GLU A 185 27.01 48.27 4.39
CA GLU A 185 27.81 48.61 3.20
C GLU A 185 28.05 47.40 2.29
N ALA A 186 28.24 46.22 2.87
CA ALA A 186 28.37 44.96 2.12
C ALA A 186 27.03 44.41 1.60
N GLY A 187 25.90 45.06 1.90
CA GLY A 187 24.55 44.62 1.51
C GLY A 187 24.04 43.40 2.28
N LEU A 188 24.66 43.07 3.42
CA LEU A 188 24.26 41.98 4.30
C LEU A 188 23.17 42.45 5.27
N GLY A 189 22.17 41.61 5.52
CA GLY A 189 21.19 41.84 6.58
C GLY A 189 21.79 41.65 7.97
N LEU A 190 21.22 42.32 8.97
CA LEU A 190 21.68 42.22 10.34
C LEU A 190 20.77 41.30 11.16
N VAL A 191 21.34 40.25 11.75
CA VAL A 191 20.66 39.42 12.77
C VAL A 191 21.33 39.68 14.10
N VAL A 192 20.57 40.09 15.11
CA VAL A 192 21.13 40.55 16.38
C VAL A 192 21.01 39.44 17.42
N ARG A 193 22.11 39.09 18.09
CA ARG A 193 22.16 38.08 19.15
C ARG A 193 22.29 38.74 20.52
N VAL A 194 21.27 38.58 21.36
CA VAL A 194 21.22 39.17 22.71
C VAL A 194 21.50 38.11 23.78
N PHE A 195 22.28 38.46 24.80
CA PHE A 195 22.56 37.61 25.95
C PHE A 195 21.55 37.83 27.08
N ASN A 196 21.17 36.75 27.76
CA ASN A 196 20.38 36.84 28.98
C ASN A 196 21.30 37.05 30.18
N TYR A 197 20.80 37.69 31.24
CA TYR A 197 21.55 37.83 32.47
C TYR A 197 20.66 37.68 33.72
N PRO A 198 21.20 37.12 34.82
CA PRO A 198 20.45 36.97 36.06
C PRO A 198 20.14 38.32 36.72
N GLY A 199 18.89 38.52 37.17
CA GLY A 199 18.49 39.74 37.90
C GLY A 199 18.16 40.95 37.01
N LEU A 200 17.85 40.72 35.74
CA LEU A 200 17.45 41.76 34.78
C LEU A 200 16.14 42.47 35.18
N THR A 201 16.22 43.78 35.41
CA THR A 201 15.07 44.68 35.69
C THR A 201 14.44 45.19 34.38
N ALA A 202 13.13 45.51 34.38
CA ALA A 202 12.46 46.04 33.19
C ALA A 202 13.08 47.35 32.64
N ALA A 203 13.66 48.19 33.51
CA ALA A 203 14.34 49.42 33.11
C ALA A 203 15.65 49.12 32.36
N ALA A 204 16.48 48.21 32.89
CA ALA A 204 17.71 47.80 32.23
C ALA A 204 17.43 47.06 30.90
N ALA A 205 16.34 46.29 30.83
CA ALA A 205 15.89 45.67 29.58
C ALA A 205 15.53 46.74 28.53
N ALA A 206 14.81 47.79 28.95
CA ALA A 206 14.42 48.87 28.05
C ALA A 206 15.65 49.52 27.39
N HIS A 207 16.72 49.75 28.16
CA HIS A 207 17.98 50.27 27.64
C HIS A 207 18.64 49.33 26.63
N ILE A 208 18.63 48.01 26.89
CA ILE A 208 19.16 47.02 25.94
C ILE A 208 18.33 47.01 24.65
N VAL A 209 17.00 47.01 24.75
CA VAL A 209 16.11 47.03 23.58
C VAL A 209 16.20 48.36 22.82
N ASN A 210 16.50 49.47 23.50
CA ASN A 210 16.77 50.79 22.90
C ASN A 210 18.12 50.86 22.18
N ALA A 211 19.11 50.09 22.62
CA ALA A 211 20.43 50.03 22.00
C ALA A 211 20.44 49.21 20.69
N ILE A 212 19.40 48.42 20.44
CA ILE A 212 19.23 47.68 19.18
C ILE A 212 18.80 48.65 18.07
N PRO A 213 19.42 48.61 16.87
CA PRO A 213 19.05 49.43 15.72
C PRO A 213 17.58 49.28 15.33
N SER A 214 17.04 50.24 14.57
CA SER A 214 15.62 50.26 14.23
C SER A 214 15.17 48.94 13.58
N PRO A 215 13.92 48.50 13.81
CA PRO A 215 13.38 47.24 13.29
C PRO A 215 13.48 47.07 11.77
N ALA A 216 13.53 48.17 11.01
CA ALA A 216 13.74 48.13 9.56
C ALA A 216 15.17 47.69 9.18
N SER A 217 16.17 48.03 10.00
CA SER A 217 17.56 47.66 9.76
C SER A 217 17.94 46.25 10.26
N VAL A 218 17.07 45.62 11.07
CA VAL A 218 17.31 44.32 11.71
C VAL A 218 16.39 43.26 11.13
N SER A 219 16.96 42.20 10.55
CA SER A 219 16.20 41.09 9.96
C SER A 219 15.54 40.18 11.01
N ALA A 220 16.27 39.86 12.08
CA ALA A 220 15.74 39.13 13.23
C ALA A 220 16.60 39.29 14.48
N LEU A 221 16.01 38.98 15.63
CA LEU A 221 16.63 38.89 16.93
C LEU A 221 16.70 37.42 17.35
N LEU A 222 17.89 36.97 17.74
CA LEU A 222 18.16 35.65 18.28
C LEU A 222 18.63 35.79 19.73
N PHE A 223 18.30 34.80 20.55
CA PHE A 223 18.84 34.71 21.91
C PHE A 223 20.07 33.82 21.90
N ALA A 224 21.16 34.31 22.47
CA ALA A 224 22.47 33.64 22.40
C ALA A 224 22.54 32.39 23.28
N GLU A 225 21.73 32.31 24.34
CA GLU A 225 21.75 31.24 25.34
C GLU A 225 20.54 30.28 25.25
N GLU A 226 20.53 29.28 26.13
CA GLU A 226 19.40 28.36 26.33
C GLU A 226 18.21 29.04 27.03
N GLU A 227 18.35 30.28 27.47
CA GLU A 227 17.28 31.05 28.10
C GLU A 227 16.95 32.32 27.31
N MET A 228 15.66 32.62 27.20
CA MET A 228 15.19 33.88 26.62
C MET A 228 15.49 35.05 27.58
N LEU A 229 15.65 36.25 27.03
CA LEU A 229 15.88 37.45 27.82
C LEU A 229 14.74 37.68 28.84
N GLY A 230 15.08 37.83 30.11
CA GLY A 230 14.12 38.16 31.17
C GLY A 230 13.51 36.96 31.91
N VAL A 231 13.88 35.72 31.58
CA VAL A 231 13.40 34.52 32.30
C VAL A 231 13.84 34.51 33.76
N ARG A 232 15.08 34.94 34.03
CA ARG A 232 15.66 35.08 35.38
C ARG A 232 15.43 36.49 35.97
N GLY A 233 14.40 37.19 35.50
CA GLY A 233 14.07 38.57 35.86
C GLY A 233 12.59 38.86 35.60
N GLU A 234 12.28 40.05 35.06
CA GLU A 234 10.89 40.47 34.81
C GLU A 234 10.41 40.16 33.38
N LEU A 235 9.98 38.92 33.14
CA LEU A 235 9.62 38.44 31.80
C LEU A 235 8.46 39.21 31.12
N LYS A 236 7.36 39.49 31.83
CA LYS A 236 6.15 40.09 31.22
C LYS A 236 6.36 41.53 30.72
N PRO A 237 6.92 42.46 31.52
CA PRO A 237 7.19 43.83 31.07
C PRO A 237 8.15 43.89 29.87
N ILE A 238 9.15 42.99 29.84
CA ILE A 238 10.13 42.90 28.76
C ILE A 238 9.44 42.47 27.45
N ILE A 239 8.54 41.50 27.50
CA ILE A 239 7.76 41.08 26.33
C ILE A 239 6.90 42.23 25.77
N GLU A 240 6.32 43.07 26.63
CA GLU A 240 5.55 44.24 26.19
C GLU A 240 6.41 45.29 25.48
N GLN A 241 7.65 45.50 25.93
CA GLN A 241 8.60 46.38 25.25
C GLN A 241 8.94 45.87 23.85
N PHE A 242 9.17 44.56 23.68
CA PHE A 242 9.36 43.96 22.36
C PHE A 242 8.12 44.07 21.48
N ARG A 243 6.92 43.99 22.06
CA ARG A 243 5.65 44.17 21.32
C ARG A 243 5.55 45.57 20.71
N GLY A 244 5.99 46.61 21.42
CA GLY A 244 5.96 48.00 20.94
C GLY A 244 6.89 48.31 19.77
N ARG A 245 7.92 47.48 19.52
CA ARG A 245 8.91 47.70 18.45
C ARG A 245 8.81 46.75 17.26
N SER A 246 7.95 45.73 17.30
CA SER A 246 7.70 44.83 16.15
C SER A 246 8.95 44.09 15.59
N TYR A 247 9.95 43.77 16.43
CA TYR A 247 11.10 42.96 16.01
C TYR A 247 10.72 41.51 15.72
N ARG A 248 11.23 40.95 14.62
CA ARG A 248 11.18 39.51 14.33
C ARG A 248 12.10 38.73 15.28
N ILE A 249 11.56 37.77 16.01
CA ILE A 249 12.29 36.87 16.90
C ILE A 249 12.53 35.54 16.19
N GLY A 250 13.78 35.11 16.12
CA GLY A 250 14.14 33.82 15.56
C GLY A 250 14.03 32.70 16.59
N TRP A 251 13.29 31.65 16.24
CA TRP A 251 13.15 30.44 17.06
C TRP A 251 14.04 29.33 16.52
N VAL A 252 15.06 28.95 17.28
CA VAL A 252 16.02 27.91 16.91
C VAL A 252 15.43 26.51 17.11
N GLU A 253 15.39 25.73 16.04
CA GLU A 253 14.82 24.38 16.05
C GLU A 253 15.69 23.38 16.83
N PHE A 254 15.04 22.47 17.57
CA PHE A 254 15.65 21.41 18.39
C PHE A 254 16.40 21.88 19.64
N ASN A 255 16.46 23.19 19.89
CA ASN A 255 16.93 23.73 21.16
C ASN A 255 15.71 24.17 21.98
N MET A 256 15.51 23.57 23.15
CA MET A 256 14.39 23.91 24.03
C MET A 256 14.83 25.12 24.87
N GLN A 257 14.49 26.33 24.40
CA GLN A 257 14.84 27.55 25.11
C GLN A 257 13.81 27.84 26.21
N ASP A 258 14.29 28.02 27.44
CA ASP A 258 13.44 28.36 28.57
C ASP A 258 12.81 29.74 28.36
N GLY A 259 11.52 29.86 28.66
CA GLY A 259 10.74 31.10 28.52
C GLY A 259 10.10 31.36 27.15
N ILE A 260 10.33 30.50 26.16
CA ILE A 260 9.83 30.73 24.79
C ILE A 260 8.30 30.71 24.68
N GLU A 261 7.62 29.84 25.44
CA GLU A 261 6.15 29.77 25.43
C GLU A 261 5.50 31.09 25.88
N SER A 262 6.11 31.77 26.85
CA SER A 262 5.65 33.06 27.35
C SER A 262 5.82 34.16 26.29
N TYR A 263 6.94 34.16 25.57
CA TYR A 263 7.17 35.06 24.43
C TYR A 263 6.17 34.81 23.29
N LEU A 264 5.92 33.54 22.95
CA LEU A 264 4.94 33.15 21.92
C LEU A 264 3.53 33.63 22.27
N LYS A 265 3.08 33.43 23.52
CA LYS A 265 1.76 33.90 23.98
C LYS A 265 1.68 35.44 24.02
N GLY A 266 2.73 36.11 24.49
CA GLY A 266 2.75 37.56 24.62
C GLY A 266 2.88 38.32 23.29
N LEU A 267 3.48 37.73 22.25
CA LEU A 267 3.67 38.35 20.93
C LEU A 267 2.76 37.74 19.84
N ALA A 268 1.77 36.94 20.24
CA ALA A 268 0.85 36.27 19.32
C ALA A 268 0.08 37.23 18.38
N ALA A 269 -0.17 38.47 18.80
CA ALA A 269 -0.92 39.46 18.03
C ALA A 269 -0.12 40.04 16.84
N THR A 270 1.18 40.31 17.03
CA THR A 270 2.06 40.92 16.02
C THR A 270 2.78 39.88 15.16
N ARG A 271 2.76 38.60 15.57
CA ARG A 271 3.31 37.43 14.84
C ARG A 271 4.76 37.58 14.33
N PRO A 272 5.71 38.16 15.08
CA PRO A 272 7.00 38.47 14.51
C PRO A 272 7.95 37.30 14.77
N PHE A 273 7.69 36.10 14.24
CA PHE A 273 8.54 34.93 14.51
C PHE A 273 9.04 34.26 13.23
N VAL A 274 10.32 33.93 13.19
CA VAL A 274 10.95 33.20 12.09
C VAL A 274 11.59 31.92 12.62
N ARG A 275 11.36 30.79 11.95
CA ARG A 275 12.01 29.53 12.34
C ARG A 275 13.44 29.51 11.80
N VAL A 276 14.36 29.12 12.67
CA VAL A 276 15.80 29.06 12.38
C VAL A 276 16.28 27.62 12.49
N HIS A 277 16.91 27.11 11.44
CA HIS A 277 17.62 25.86 11.51
C HIS A 277 19.10 26.12 11.82
N SER A 278 19.64 25.45 12.82
CA SER A 278 21.06 25.50 13.16
C SER A 278 21.59 24.07 13.34
N ILE A 279 22.83 23.83 12.93
CA ILE A 279 23.59 22.64 13.27
C ILE A 279 24.50 23.03 14.45
N THR A 280 24.46 22.25 15.53
CA THR A 280 25.25 22.59 16.73
C THR A 280 26.74 22.42 16.44
N ARG A 281 27.59 23.17 17.16
CA ARG A 281 29.04 23.09 16.98
C ARG A 281 29.57 21.66 17.15
N LYS A 282 29.12 20.97 18.20
CA LYS A 282 29.45 19.56 18.48
C LYS A 282 29.09 18.63 17.30
N GLU A 283 28.00 18.89 16.59
CA GLU A 283 27.61 18.07 15.43
C GLU A 283 28.50 18.33 14.21
N ILE A 284 28.84 19.59 13.95
CA ILE A 284 29.72 19.97 12.84
C ILE A 284 31.09 19.31 13.01
N ASP A 285 31.68 19.43 14.20
CA ASP A 285 33.04 18.97 14.46
C ASP A 285 33.13 17.43 14.48
N LEU A 286 32.10 16.71 14.97
CA LEU A 286 32.18 15.25 15.20
C LEU A 286 31.57 14.36 14.11
N VAL A 287 30.59 14.86 13.35
CA VAL A 287 29.70 13.98 12.53
C VAL A 287 29.53 14.44 11.09
N TYR A 288 29.59 15.76 10.85
CA TYR A 288 29.20 16.35 9.58
C TYR A 288 30.41 16.73 8.74
N ASN A 289 30.35 16.37 7.45
CA ASN A 289 31.22 16.92 6.42
C ASN A 289 30.42 17.91 5.55
N VAL A 290 31.11 18.68 4.72
CA VAL A 290 30.49 19.68 3.82
C VAL A 290 29.29 19.10 3.06
N ARG A 291 29.43 17.92 2.44
CA ARG A 291 28.33 17.27 1.69
C ARG A 291 27.11 16.95 2.57
N ARG A 292 27.32 16.34 3.75
CA ARG A 292 26.24 16.02 4.70
C ARG A 292 25.57 17.30 5.24
N SER A 293 26.34 18.36 5.46
CA SER A 293 25.84 19.67 5.91
C SER A 293 24.97 20.32 4.83
N VAL A 294 25.47 20.43 3.60
CA VAL A 294 24.71 20.96 2.44
C VAL A 294 23.41 20.20 2.26
N ALA A 295 23.45 18.86 2.27
CA ALA A 295 22.23 18.04 2.16
C ALA A 295 21.25 18.28 3.33
N ARG A 296 21.73 18.56 4.55
CA ARG A 296 20.87 18.90 5.70
C ARG A 296 20.25 20.29 5.55
N TRP A 297 20.99 21.27 5.05
CA TRP A 297 20.47 22.62 4.78
C TRP A 297 19.36 22.60 3.72
N VAL A 298 19.61 21.93 2.60
CA VAL A 298 18.60 21.77 1.53
C VAL A 298 17.35 21.09 2.07
N ARG A 299 17.49 19.99 2.83
CA ARG A 299 16.36 19.32 3.48
C ARG A 299 15.64 20.19 4.50
N ALA A 300 16.35 21.05 5.24
CA ALA A 300 15.71 21.97 6.17
C ALA A 300 14.77 22.94 5.45
N VAL A 301 15.18 23.46 4.30
CA VAL A 301 14.35 24.35 3.47
C VAL A 301 13.23 23.57 2.79
N LYS A 302 13.57 22.53 2.02
CA LYS A 302 12.63 21.75 1.20
C LYS A 302 11.57 21.01 2.02
N ASP A 303 11.97 20.27 3.05
CA ASP A 303 11.03 19.43 3.80
C ASP A 303 10.34 20.16 4.95
N ARG A 304 10.94 21.22 5.48
CA ARG A 304 10.48 21.88 6.72
C ARG A 304 10.19 23.37 6.56
N SER A 305 10.29 23.88 5.33
CA SER A 305 10.00 25.27 4.97
C SER A 305 10.75 26.27 5.86
N MET A 306 12.03 25.97 6.14
CA MET A 306 12.88 26.83 6.95
C MET A 306 13.25 28.10 6.17
N LYS A 307 13.05 29.24 6.83
CA LYS A 307 13.31 30.56 6.26
C LYS A 307 14.72 31.05 6.55
N MET A 308 15.25 30.69 7.71
CA MET A 308 16.53 31.16 8.20
C MET A 308 17.44 29.96 8.49
N LEU A 309 18.61 29.96 7.85
CA LEU A 309 19.65 28.96 8.05
C LEU A 309 20.80 29.61 8.80
N TYR A 310 21.03 29.20 10.05
CA TYR A 310 22.14 29.67 10.85
C TYR A 310 23.36 28.79 10.59
N ILE A 311 24.20 29.24 9.66
CA ILE A 311 25.37 28.53 9.16
C ILE A 311 26.57 28.87 10.07
N ARG A 312 27.14 27.83 10.66
CA ARG A 312 28.41 27.88 11.38
C ARG A 312 29.56 27.45 10.47
N CYS A 313 30.75 27.98 10.74
CA CYS A 313 31.96 27.73 9.98
C CYS A 313 32.70 26.47 10.47
N PHE A 314 33.46 25.86 9.57
CA PHE A 314 34.41 24.79 9.87
C PHE A 314 35.77 25.39 10.23
N PHE A 315 36.39 24.90 11.30
CA PHE A 315 37.72 25.35 11.76
C PHE A 315 38.80 24.28 11.61
N GLN A 316 38.42 23.03 11.33
CA GLN A 316 39.32 21.93 10.98
C GLN A 316 38.51 20.80 10.32
N ASP A 317 39.12 20.13 9.34
CA ASP A 317 38.63 18.84 8.82
C ASP A 317 39.59 17.75 9.33
N ASP A 318 39.10 16.85 10.20
CA ASP A 318 39.89 15.76 10.80
C ASP A 318 40.60 14.87 9.76
N LYS A 319 40.20 14.93 8.48
CA LYS A 319 40.71 14.07 7.41
C LYS A 319 41.61 14.79 6.40
N ARG A 320 41.61 16.13 6.35
CA ARG A 320 42.39 16.91 5.37
C ARG A 320 42.85 18.22 5.97
N PHE A 321 44.15 18.49 5.86
CA PHE A 321 44.68 19.82 6.13
C PHE A 321 44.11 20.81 5.11
N VAL A 322 43.47 21.87 5.60
CA VAL A 322 42.89 22.93 4.76
C VAL A 322 43.89 24.07 4.73
N GLU A 323 44.40 24.42 3.55
CA GLU A 323 45.42 25.48 3.38
C GLU A 323 44.88 26.90 3.60
N ASP A 324 43.60 27.14 3.29
CA ASP A 324 42.93 28.44 3.49
C ASP A 324 41.51 28.19 4.02
N LEU A 325 41.33 28.42 5.33
CA LEU A 325 40.06 28.17 6.02
C LEU A 325 38.97 29.13 5.57
N VAL A 326 39.30 30.38 5.23
CA VAL A 326 38.34 31.38 4.76
C VAL A 326 37.76 30.96 3.42
N LYS A 327 38.61 30.64 2.44
CA LYS A 327 38.17 30.21 1.11
C LYS A 327 37.39 28.90 1.16
N PHE A 328 37.77 27.96 2.02
CA PHE A 328 37.03 26.72 2.24
C PHE A 328 35.60 26.98 2.74
N ASN A 329 35.43 27.87 3.72
CA ASN A 329 34.11 28.22 4.25
C ASN A 329 33.28 29.03 3.25
N LEU A 330 33.91 29.92 2.45
CA LEU A 330 33.23 30.62 1.35
C LEU A 330 32.70 29.65 0.30
N ASP A 331 33.49 28.64 -0.09
CA ASP A 331 33.03 27.60 -1.03
C ASP A 331 31.92 26.74 -0.43
N TYR A 332 31.97 26.41 0.86
CA TYR A 332 30.87 25.73 1.55
C TYR A 332 29.55 26.53 1.52
N ILE A 333 29.61 27.84 1.74
CA ILE A 333 28.43 28.72 1.64
C ILE A 333 27.93 28.76 0.19
N ASN A 334 28.82 28.89 -0.78
CA ASN A 334 28.49 28.90 -2.21
C ASN A 334 27.89 27.56 -2.68
N GLN A 335 28.42 26.43 -2.23
CA GLN A 335 27.86 25.10 -2.49
C GLN A 335 26.44 24.99 -1.91
N THR A 336 26.21 25.52 -0.71
CA THR A 336 24.88 25.57 -0.09
C THR A 336 23.93 26.45 -0.91
N ALA A 337 24.38 27.63 -1.33
CA ALA A 337 23.65 28.55 -2.18
C ALA A 337 23.23 27.92 -3.52
N ARG A 338 24.17 27.29 -4.22
CA ARG A 338 23.94 26.61 -5.51
C ARG A 338 23.00 25.42 -5.36
N ALA A 339 23.14 24.63 -4.30
CA ALA A 339 22.27 23.50 -4.04
C ALA A 339 20.82 23.93 -3.75
N LEU A 340 20.62 25.04 -3.04
CA LEU A 340 19.30 25.65 -2.84
C LEU A 340 18.71 26.18 -4.15
N ALA A 341 19.53 26.84 -4.98
CA ALA A 341 19.12 27.33 -6.30
C ALA A 341 18.71 26.21 -7.26
N ALA A 342 19.42 25.08 -7.24
CA ALA A 342 19.08 23.90 -8.05
C ALA A 342 17.69 23.31 -7.69
N GLU A 343 17.25 23.48 -6.44
CA GLU A 343 15.93 23.05 -5.95
C GLU A 343 14.86 24.17 -6.10
N GLY A 344 15.20 25.29 -6.74
CA GLY A 344 14.27 26.40 -7.02
C GLY A 344 14.15 27.46 -5.92
N TYR A 345 15.01 27.45 -4.90
CA TYR A 345 15.04 28.47 -3.84
C TYR A 345 16.06 29.57 -4.14
N SER A 346 15.77 30.81 -3.74
CA SER A 346 16.67 31.95 -3.93
C SER A 346 17.14 32.51 -2.59
N ILE A 347 18.41 32.91 -2.50
CA ILE A 347 18.92 33.59 -1.31
C ILE A 347 18.40 35.02 -1.28
N ALA A 348 17.91 35.46 -0.11
CA ALA A 348 17.39 36.80 0.05
C ALA A 348 18.49 37.86 -0.12
N GLY A 349 18.35 38.70 -1.14
CA GLY A 349 19.27 39.79 -1.43
C GLY A 349 18.92 41.07 -0.69
N ASN A 350 17.65 41.45 -0.66
CA ASN A 350 17.23 42.73 -0.07
C ASN A 350 16.31 42.53 1.16
N GLU A 351 16.00 43.64 1.83
CA GLU A 351 15.18 43.64 3.05
C GLU A 351 13.78 43.06 2.79
N ALA A 352 13.13 43.46 1.70
CA ALA A 352 11.82 42.95 1.32
C ALA A 352 11.81 41.42 1.14
N GLN A 353 12.84 40.85 0.53
CA GLN A 353 12.99 39.40 0.35
C GLN A 353 13.23 38.66 1.68
N ARG A 354 13.99 39.26 2.61
CA ARG A 354 14.21 38.70 3.96
C ARG A 354 12.91 38.69 4.80
N LEU A 355 12.08 39.72 4.61
CA LEU A 355 10.79 39.88 5.29
C LEU A 355 9.62 39.17 4.58
N HIS A 356 9.83 38.65 3.37
CA HIS A 356 8.79 38.02 2.56
C HIS A 356 8.26 36.73 3.20
N GLU A 357 7.08 36.78 3.81
CA GLU A 357 6.43 35.63 4.46
C GLU A 357 5.00 35.41 3.89
N PRO A 358 4.89 34.74 2.72
CA PRO A 358 3.63 34.56 2.01
C PRO A 358 2.62 33.70 2.78
N ARG A 359 3.04 32.95 3.81
CA ARG A 359 2.15 32.14 4.65
C ARG A 359 1.13 32.99 5.43
N HIS A 360 1.37 34.29 5.62
CA HIS A 360 0.36 35.19 6.18
C HIS A 360 -0.89 35.31 5.29
N MET A 361 -0.80 35.05 3.98
CA MET A 361 -1.94 35.07 3.05
C MET A 361 -3.01 34.02 3.37
N VAL A 362 -2.64 32.93 4.06
CA VAL A 362 -3.59 31.89 4.45
C VAL A 362 -4.62 32.43 5.46
N GLY A 363 -4.28 33.48 6.23
CA GLY A 363 -5.22 34.15 7.14
C GLY A 363 -5.69 33.28 8.32
N LYS A 364 -6.43 33.92 9.25
CA LYS A 364 -7.12 33.23 10.35
C LYS A 364 -8.41 32.58 9.82
N MET A 365 -8.76 31.40 10.35
CA MET A 365 -9.99 30.73 9.98
C MET A 365 -11.20 31.40 10.63
N SER A 366 -12.31 31.43 9.89
CA SER A 366 -13.60 31.79 10.43
C SER A 366 -14.10 30.70 11.39
N PRO A 367 -14.82 31.06 12.47
CA PRO A 367 -15.45 30.08 13.37
C PRO A 367 -16.30 29.04 12.63
N PHE A 368 -16.98 29.44 11.55
CA PHE A 368 -17.79 28.55 10.72
C PHE A 368 -16.96 27.54 9.93
N GLU A 369 -15.76 27.93 9.46
CA GLU A 369 -14.85 27.02 8.76
C GLU A 369 -14.33 25.93 9.72
N VAL A 370 -13.93 26.34 10.93
CA VAL A 370 -13.47 25.42 11.98
C VAL A 370 -14.58 24.44 12.35
N LEU A 371 -15.82 24.92 12.52
CA LEU A 371 -16.97 24.07 12.82
C LEU A 371 -17.27 23.09 11.67
N ALA A 372 -17.26 23.55 10.42
CA ALA A 372 -17.58 22.69 9.26
C ALA A 372 -16.56 21.55 9.08
N ILE A 373 -15.26 21.85 9.20
CA ILE A 373 -14.21 20.82 9.10
C ILE A 373 -14.25 19.91 10.33
N GLY A 374 -14.39 20.48 11.53
CA GLY A 374 -14.47 19.73 12.79
C GLY A 374 -15.65 18.76 12.81
N LEU A 375 -16.81 19.18 12.32
CA LEU A 375 -17.99 18.33 12.15
C LEU A 375 -17.70 17.16 11.21
N SER A 376 -17.07 17.42 10.06
CA SER A 376 -16.70 16.38 9.09
C SER A 376 -15.77 15.33 9.71
N LEU A 377 -14.77 15.78 10.48
CA LEU A 377 -13.84 14.90 11.19
C LEU A 377 -14.54 14.02 12.24
N LEU A 378 -15.46 14.58 13.03
CA LEU A 378 -16.22 13.85 14.05
C LEU A 378 -17.24 12.88 13.45
N LEU A 379 -17.91 13.27 12.36
CA LEU A 379 -18.83 12.39 11.63
C LEU A 379 -18.09 11.17 11.05
N GLY A 380 -16.80 11.30 10.74
CA GLY A 380 -15.93 10.17 10.41
C GLY A 380 -15.97 9.03 11.46
N LEU A 381 -16.10 9.36 12.75
CA LEU A 381 -16.23 8.38 13.83
C LEU A 381 -17.55 7.61 13.76
N VAL A 382 -18.65 8.30 13.41
CA VAL A 382 -19.97 7.67 13.23
C VAL A 382 -19.94 6.70 12.05
N ILE A 383 -19.30 7.10 10.94
CA ILE A 383 -19.08 6.22 9.79
C ILE A 383 -18.26 5.00 10.20
N LEU A 384 -17.15 5.20 10.94
CA LEU A 384 -16.32 4.12 11.44
C LEU A 384 -17.14 3.13 12.28
N LEU A 385 -17.94 3.61 13.23
CA LEU A 385 -18.76 2.75 14.09
C LEU A 385 -19.79 1.93 13.30
N ARG A 386 -20.46 2.57 12.32
CA ARG A 386 -21.41 1.89 11.43
C ARG A 386 -20.73 0.83 10.57
N VAL A 387 -19.56 1.14 10.01
CA VAL A 387 -18.79 0.23 9.14
C VAL A 387 -18.07 -0.85 9.95
N SER A 388 -17.87 -0.70 11.26
CA SER A 388 -17.11 -1.65 12.06
C SER A 388 -18.00 -2.59 12.87
N PHE A 389 -18.81 -2.05 13.79
CA PHE A 389 -19.50 -2.84 14.82
C PHE A 389 -21.03 -2.81 14.71
N PHE A 390 -21.60 -1.74 14.16
CA PHE A 390 -23.04 -1.47 14.23
C PHE A 390 -23.64 -1.22 12.84
N ASP A 391 -23.81 -2.27 12.04
CA ASP A 391 -24.32 -2.16 10.66
C ASP A 391 -25.73 -1.52 10.57
N LYS A 392 -26.52 -1.64 11.64
CA LYS A 392 -27.88 -1.11 11.77
C LYS A 392 -27.95 0.25 12.50
N LEU A 393 -26.85 0.99 12.60
CA LEU A 393 -26.85 2.32 13.23
C LEU A 393 -27.90 3.23 12.54
N SER A 394 -28.85 3.75 13.32
CA SER A 394 -29.92 4.60 12.79
C SER A 394 -29.42 5.99 12.41
N GLU A 395 -30.14 6.67 11.51
CA GLU A 395 -29.86 8.05 11.10
C GLU A 395 -29.91 9.06 12.26
N ARG A 396 -30.60 8.73 13.36
CA ARG A 396 -30.66 9.55 14.58
C ARG A 396 -29.28 9.82 15.17
N TRP A 397 -28.34 8.87 15.05
CA TRP A 397 -26.98 9.05 15.55
C TRP A 397 -26.16 10.08 14.77
N CYS A 398 -26.47 10.32 13.49
CA CYS A 398 -25.89 11.45 12.76
C CYS A 398 -26.33 12.79 13.36
N PHE A 399 -27.61 12.89 13.74
CA PHE A 399 -28.14 14.08 14.40
C PHE A 399 -27.54 14.27 15.81
N VAL A 400 -27.44 13.20 16.61
CA VAL A 400 -26.79 13.25 17.93
C VAL A 400 -25.33 13.69 17.80
N ALA A 401 -24.57 13.15 16.85
CA ALA A 401 -23.19 13.55 16.62
C ALA A 401 -23.06 14.99 16.14
N PHE A 402 -23.99 15.46 15.30
CA PHE A 402 -24.06 16.86 14.88
C PHE A 402 -24.30 17.80 16.07
N VAL A 403 -25.31 17.52 16.89
CA VAL A 403 -25.63 18.33 18.08
C VAL A 403 -24.45 18.31 19.06
N ALA A 404 -23.85 17.14 19.30
CA ALA A 404 -22.68 17.02 20.17
C ALA A 404 -21.48 17.82 19.66
N ALA A 405 -21.22 17.81 18.34
CA ALA A 405 -20.15 18.59 17.74
C ALA A 405 -20.38 20.11 17.89
N VAL A 406 -21.60 20.59 17.68
CA VAL A 406 -21.97 21.99 17.86
C VAL A 406 -21.87 22.41 19.33
N LEU A 407 -22.36 21.59 20.27
CA LEU A 407 -22.23 21.85 21.71
C LEU A 407 -20.77 21.88 22.14
N ALA A 408 -19.96 20.92 21.67
CA ALA A 408 -18.52 20.90 21.93
C ALA A 408 -17.83 22.17 21.41
N PHE A 409 -18.23 22.67 20.24
CA PHE A 409 -17.70 23.91 19.68
C PHE A 409 -18.07 25.15 20.50
N ILE A 410 -19.26 25.19 21.10
CA ILE A 410 -19.72 26.30 21.96
C ILE A 410 -19.01 26.31 23.31
N ILE A 411 -18.80 25.13 23.91
CA ILE A 411 -18.27 24.98 25.27
C ILE A 411 -16.74 25.05 25.29
N LEU A 412 -16.07 24.43 24.33
CA LEU A 412 -14.62 24.27 24.35
C LEU A 412 -13.89 25.47 23.72
N PRO A 413 -12.71 25.84 24.23
CA PRO A 413 -11.81 26.75 23.53
C PRO A 413 -11.46 26.21 22.14
N SER A 414 -11.37 27.08 21.13
CA SER A 414 -11.12 26.71 19.73
C SER A 414 -9.92 25.77 19.55
N GLN A 415 -8.79 26.04 20.24
CA GLN A 415 -7.61 25.18 20.18
C GLN A 415 -7.86 23.75 20.69
N GLN A 416 -8.67 23.58 21.74
CA GLN A 416 -9.01 22.26 22.28
C GLN A 416 -9.97 21.53 21.34
N PHE A 417 -10.94 22.24 20.75
CA PHE A 417 -11.83 21.68 19.75
C PHE A 417 -11.06 21.17 18.53
N VAL A 418 -10.13 21.95 17.98
CA VAL A 418 -9.26 21.55 16.86
C VAL A 418 -8.39 20.33 17.21
N ALA A 419 -7.86 20.28 18.44
CA ALA A 419 -7.08 19.14 18.93
C ALA A 419 -7.93 17.85 19.00
N ILE A 420 -9.12 17.90 19.59
CA ILE A 420 -10.00 16.74 19.76
C ILE A 420 -10.53 16.24 18.41
N THR A 421 -11.02 17.15 17.57
CA THR A 421 -11.54 16.80 16.23
C THR A 421 -10.44 16.26 15.32
N GLY A 422 -9.25 16.85 15.35
CA GLY A 422 -8.08 16.36 14.63
C GLY A 422 -7.68 14.94 15.06
N LEU A 423 -7.62 14.67 16.36
CA LEU A 423 -7.33 13.33 16.89
C LEU A 423 -8.42 12.31 16.52
N ALA A 424 -9.69 12.67 16.69
CA ALA A 424 -10.82 11.82 16.34
C ALA A 424 -10.81 11.47 14.85
N GLY A 425 -10.59 12.45 13.97
CA GLY A 425 -10.50 12.24 12.54
C GLY A 425 -9.27 11.40 12.14
N ALA A 426 -8.10 11.64 12.75
CA ALA A 426 -6.90 10.85 12.48
C ALA A 426 -7.14 9.37 12.78
N VAL A 427 -7.82 9.07 13.89
CA VAL A 427 -8.19 7.70 14.23
C VAL A 427 -9.26 7.14 13.30
N ALA A 428 -10.35 7.90 13.09
CA ALA A 428 -11.51 7.46 12.34
C ALA A 428 -11.17 7.10 10.89
N TYR A 429 -10.53 8.02 10.17
CA TYR A 429 -10.24 7.85 8.74
C TYR A 429 -9.13 6.84 8.48
N SER A 430 -8.13 6.73 9.37
CA SER A 430 -7.12 5.68 9.29
C SER A 430 -7.72 4.29 9.43
N CYS A 431 -8.67 4.10 10.36
CA CYS A 431 -9.33 2.80 10.56
C CYS A 431 -10.35 2.50 9.45
N LEU A 432 -11.07 3.52 8.98
CA LEU A 432 -12.14 3.37 8.01
C LEU A 432 -11.62 2.76 6.70
N GLY A 433 -10.46 3.20 6.21
CA GLY A 433 -9.85 2.66 5.00
C GLY A 433 -9.56 1.16 5.09
N VAL A 434 -8.89 0.73 6.17
CA VAL A 434 -8.53 -0.68 6.40
C VAL A 434 -9.76 -1.57 6.57
N ILE A 435 -10.72 -1.16 7.40
CA ILE A 435 -11.92 -1.96 7.68
C ILE A 435 -12.82 -2.05 6.44
N TRP A 436 -12.96 -0.96 5.68
CA TRP A 436 -13.75 -0.96 4.46
C TRP A 436 -13.14 -1.85 3.38
N ALA A 437 -11.81 -1.84 3.23
CA ALA A 437 -11.10 -2.74 2.31
C ALA A 437 -11.32 -4.22 2.70
N MET A 438 -11.15 -4.56 3.99
CA MET A 438 -11.37 -5.92 4.51
C MET A 438 -12.82 -6.41 4.32
N ARG A 439 -13.83 -5.56 4.61
CA ARG A 439 -15.24 -5.92 4.35
C ARG A 439 -15.54 -6.11 2.88
N GLY A 440 -14.88 -5.35 2.02
CA GLY A 440 -15.00 -5.46 0.56
C GLY A 440 -14.55 -6.79 -0.02
N LEU A 441 -13.87 -7.65 0.76
CA LEU A 441 -13.48 -9.01 0.36
C LEU A 441 -14.58 -10.05 0.58
N ARG A 442 -15.63 -9.73 1.35
CA ARG A 442 -16.74 -10.66 1.61
C ARG A 442 -17.50 -10.93 0.31
N GLY A 443 -17.61 -12.20 -0.09
CA GLY A 443 -18.27 -12.62 -1.34
C GLY A 443 -17.38 -12.56 -2.60
N CYS A 444 -16.09 -12.25 -2.46
CA CYS A 444 -15.13 -12.29 -3.58
C CYS A 444 -14.26 -13.56 -3.58
N GLU A 445 -14.68 -14.63 -2.90
CA GLU A 445 -13.89 -15.87 -2.76
C GLU A 445 -13.59 -16.53 -4.11
N ASP A 446 -14.51 -16.44 -5.07
CA ASP A 446 -14.35 -17.01 -6.41
C ASP A 446 -13.68 -16.05 -7.42
N SER A 447 -13.26 -14.85 -6.97
CA SER A 447 -12.65 -13.83 -7.83
C SER A 447 -11.13 -13.91 -7.79
N SER A 448 -10.48 -13.62 -8.92
CA SER A 448 -9.02 -13.63 -9.02
C SER A 448 -8.37 -12.49 -8.22
N PHE A 449 -7.17 -12.75 -7.69
CA PHE A 449 -6.37 -11.78 -6.94
C PHE A 449 -6.23 -10.43 -7.65
N PHE A 450 -5.88 -10.44 -8.94
CA PHE A 450 -5.66 -9.22 -9.73
C PHE A 450 -6.94 -8.41 -9.97
N LYS A 451 -8.12 -9.04 -9.94
CA LYS A 451 -9.40 -8.35 -10.06
C LYS A 451 -9.77 -7.61 -8.76
N ILE A 452 -9.39 -8.19 -7.61
CA ILE A 452 -9.68 -7.64 -6.28
C ILE A 452 -8.72 -6.49 -5.93
N LEU A 453 -7.44 -6.63 -6.32
CA LEU A 453 -6.36 -5.76 -5.88
C LEU A 453 -6.63 -4.24 -6.05
N PRO A 454 -7.04 -3.72 -7.23
CA PRO A 454 -7.26 -2.28 -7.40
C PRO A 454 -8.35 -1.75 -6.47
N GLY A 455 -9.47 -2.47 -6.37
CA GLY A 455 -10.59 -2.09 -5.53
C GLY A 455 -10.24 -2.11 -4.04
N PHE A 456 -9.41 -3.07 -3.61
CA PHE A 456 -8.93 -3.17 -2.23
C PHE A 456 -8.03 -1.97 -1.86
N VAL A 457 -7.04 -1.67 -2.71
CA VAL A 457 -6.09 -0.58 -2.49
C VAL A 457 -6.78 0.78 -2.47
N VAL A 458 -7.71 1.03 -3.41
CA VAL A 458 -8.47 2.29 -3.46
C VAL A 458 -9.31 2.50 -2.20
N LYS A 459 -10.05 1.46 -1.76
CA LYS A 459 -10.84 1.53 -0.52
C LYS A 459 -9.99 1.80 0.72
N MET A 460 -8.73 1.35 0.70
CA MET A 460 -7.80 1.56 1.80
C MET A 460 -7.23 2.99 1.83
N VAL A 461 -6.78 3.51 0.68
CA VAL A 461 -6.03 4.78 0.61
C VAL A 461 -6.95 6.01 0.62
N VAL A 462 -8.08 5.96 -0.09
CA VAL A 462 -8.95 7.14 -0.29
C VAL A 462 -9.44 7.71 1.04
N PRO A 463 -9.97 6.94 2.01
CA PRO A 463 -10.39 7.48 3.29
C PRO A 463 -9.24 8.11 4.08
N SER A 464 -8.06 7.51 4.07
CA SER A 464 -6.87 8.02 4.77
C SER A 464 -6.41 9.36 4.19
N VAL A 465 -6.29 9.46 2.86
CA VAL A 465 -5.91 10.72 2.19
C VAL A 465 -6.97 11.79 2.44
N PHE A 466 -8.25 11.42 2.37
CA PHE A 466 -9.35 12.32 2.64
C PHE A 466 -9.34 12.87 4.08
N GLY A 467 -9.21 11.99 5.07
CA GLY A 467 -9.09 12.39 6.47
C GLY A 467 -7.83 13.23 6.74
N GLY A 468 -6.70 12.86 6.13
CA GLY A 468 -5.46 13.62 6.23
C GLY A 468 -5.57 15.03 5.61
N LEU A 469 -6.30 15.20 4.50
CA LEU A 469 -6.57 16.51 3.92
C LEU A 469 -7.48 17.36 4.81
N LEU A 470 -8.51 16.77 5.44
CA LEU A 470 -9.35 17.44 6.43
C LEU A 470 -8.53 17.95 7.63
N ILE A 471 -7.61 17.12 8.13
CA ILE A 471 -6.69 17.52 9.21
C ILE A 471 -5.73 18.61 8.71
N ALA A 472 -5.13 18.46 7.53
CA ALA A 472 -4.26 19.49 6.97
C ALA A 472 -4.98 20.83 6.76
N GLY A 473 -6.29 20.81 6.46
CA GLY A 473 -7.12 22.00 6.31
C GLY A 473 -7.41 22.71 7.64
N ILE A 474 -7.83 21.98 8.69
CA ILE A 474 -8.11 22.59 10.00
C ILE A 474 -6.83 23.11 10.69
N TYR A 475 -5.67 22.53 10.38
CA TYR A 475 -4.34 22.97 10.84
C TYR A 475 -3.61 23.88 9.83
N SER A 476 -4.34 24.58 8.95
CA SER A 476 -3.76 25.48 7.95
C SER A 476 -3.34 26.85 8.50
N GLU A 477 -3.68 27.18 9.75
CA GLU A 477 -3.29 28.46 10.34
C GLU A 477 -1.78 28.57 10.58
N ILE A 478 -1.28 29.81 10.55
CA ILE A 478 0.16 30.10 10.63
C ILE A 478 0.81 29.56 11.91
N GLU A 479 0.06 29.48 13.01
CA GLU A 479 0.53 28.96 14.30
C GLU A 479 0.95 27.49 14.21
N TYR A 480 0.23 26.70 13.40
CA TYR A 480 0.54 25.29 13.15
C TYR A 480 1.59 25.10 12.05
N LEU A 481 1.53 25.91 10.97
CA LEU A 481 2.53 25.88 9.89
C LEU A 481 3.93 26.24 10.38
N LEU A 482 4.02 27.19 11.32
CA LEU A 482 5.25 27.59 11.98
C LEU A 482 5.60 26.72 13.21
N LYS A 483 4.84 25.64 13.46
CA LYS A 483 5.08 24.67 14.55
C LYS A 483 5.03 25.29 15.96
N PHE A 484 4.41 26.46 16.13
CA PHE A 484 4.21 27.07 17.46
C PHE A 484 3.24 26.24 18.29
N GLU A 485 2.16 25.78 17.67
CA GLU A 485 1.31 24.72 18.21
C GLU A 485 1.55 23.43 17.42
N GLN A 486 1.60 22.30 18.13
CA GLN A 486 1.81 20.98 17.53
C GLN A 486 0.56 20.12 17.69
N PHE A 487 0.44 19.11 16.83
CA PHE A 487 -0.62 18.12 16.92
C PHE A 487 -0.56 17.39 18.28
N ARG A 488 -1.53 17.67 19.15
CA ARG A 488 -1.62 17.05 20.48
C ARG A 488 -2.18 15.63 20.35
N GLY A 489 -1.59 14.68 21.08
CA GLY A 489 -2.04 13.29 21.07
C GLY A 489 -1.52 12.44 19.91
N ILE A 490 -0.39 12.82 19.29
CA ILE A 490 0.19 12.04 18.17
C ILE A 490 0.44 10.57 18.52
N LYS A 491 0.87 10.27 19.76
CA LYS A 491 1.03 8.88 20.24
C LYS A 491 -0.29 8.12 20.29
N LEU A 492 -1.38 8.77 20.71
CA LEU A 492 -2.72 8.17 20.70
C LEU A 492 -3.21 7.93 19.26
N ALA A 493 -2.96 8.87 18.35
CA ALA A 493 -3.24 8.70 16.93
C ALA A 493 -2.45 7.54 16.31
N PHE A 494 -1.29 7.19 16.86
CA PHE A 494 -0.52 6.01 16.47
C PHE A 494 -1.06 4.70 17.05
N MET A 495 -1.48 4.70 18.32
CA MET A 495 -1.86 3.47 19.04
C MET A 495 -3.33 3.06 18.83
N LEU A 496 -4.26 4.01 18.93
CA LEU A 496 -5.69 3.71 18.89
C LEU A 496 -6.13 3.02 17.59
N PRO A 497 -5.64 3.41 16.39
CA PRO A 497 -6.04 2.73 15.17
C PRO A 497 -5.57 1.29 15.11
N LEU A 498 -4.35 1.00 15.59
CA LEU A 498 -3.80 -0.36 15.65
C LEU A 498 -4.63 -1.25 16.58
N LEU A 499 -4.99 -0.73 17.76
CA LEU A 499 -5.85 -1.44 18.70
C LEU A 499 -7.25 -1.68 18.14
N PHE A 500 -7.87 -0.64 17.57
CA PHE A 500 -9.23 -0.72 17.04
C PHE A 500 -9.34 -1.72 15.88
N THR A 501 -8.42 -1.64 14.91
CA THR A 501 -8.39 -2.58 13.78
C THR A 501 -7.99 -3.98 14.20
N GLY A 502 -7.08 -4.15 15.16
CA GLY A 502 -6.72 -5.44 15.73
C GLY A 502 -7.90 -6.12 16.41
N ILE A 503 -8.63 -5.40 17.28
CA ILE A 503 -9.85 -5.91 17.94
C ILE A 503 -10.91 -6.30 16.90
N TRP A 504 -11.11 -5.46 15.88
CA TRP A 504 -12.07 -5.74 14.82
C TRP A 504 -11.67 -6.98 14.01
N ALA A 505 -10.40 -7.10 13.60
CA ALA A 505 -9.90 -8.22 12.82
C ALA A 505 -9.94 -9.54 13.62
N LEU A 506 -9.65 -9.50 14.92
CA LEU A 506 -9.80 -10.65 15.81
C LEU A 506 -11.26 -11.10 15.97
N LYS A 507 -12.21 -10.18 15.93
CA LYS A 507 -13.65 -10.52 15.94
C LYS A 507 -14.13 -11.05 14.58
N ALA A 508 -13.61 -10.52 13.49
CA ALA A 508 -14.05 -10.84 12.13
C ALA A 508 -13.44 -12.13 11.57
N TYR A 509 -12.16 -12.39 11.87
CA TYR A 509 -11.38 -13.51 11.32
C TYR A 509 -10.85 -14.44 12.40
N GLY A 510 -10.66 -13.94 13.62
CA GLY A 510 -10.40 -14.80 14.78
C GLY A 510 -11.71 -15.35 15.35
N HIS A 511 -11.64 -16.45 16.09
CA HIS A 511 -12.80 -17.01 16.80
C HIS A 511 -13.18 -16.18 18.06
N GLY A 512 -12.84 -14.89 18.08
CA GLY A 512 -13.06 -13.95 19.19
C GLY A 512 -11.88 -13.80 20.16
N ILE A 513 -11.82 -12.68 20.89
CA ILE A 513 -10.75 -12.33 21.83
C ILE A 513 -10.62 -13.34 22.97
N PHE A 514 -11.75 -13.79 23.54
CA PHE A 514 -11.75 -14.73 24.67
C PHE A 514 -11.41 -16.17 24.26
N SER A 515 -11.62 -16.54 22.99
CA SER A 515 -11.24 -17.85 22.47
C SER A 515 -9.72 -18.05 22.44
N LEU A 516 -8.96 -16.95 22.33
CA LEU A 516 -7.50 -16.98 22.27
C LEU A 516 -6.89 -17.39 23.63
N LEU A 517 -7.52 -17.01 24.74
CA LEU A 517 -7.10 -17.39 26.10
C LEU A 517 -7.36 -18.87 26.42
N HIS A 518 -8.33 -19.49 25.75
CA HIS A 518 -8.78 -20.85 26.05
C HIS A 518 -8.17 -21.90 25.11
N ARG A 519 -7.30 -21.50 24.18
CA ARG A 519 -6.59 -22.42 23.29
C ARG A 519 -5.26 -22.85 23.90
N PRO A 520 -4.86 -24.13 23.72
CA PRO A 520 -3.51 -24.54 24.03
C PRO A 520 -2.53 -23.68 23.22
N VAL A 521 -1.56 -23.14 23.93
CA VAL A 521 -0.63 -22.14 23.40
C VAL A 521 0.30 -22.80 22.39
N ASN A 522 0.08 -22.54 21.09
CA ASN A 522 1.01 -22.98 20.04
C ASN A 522 2.30 -22.15 20.14
N PRO A 523 3.50 -22.77 20.27
CA PRO A 523 4.78 -22.05 20.33
C PRO A 523 4.96 -21.05 19.18
N VAL A 524 4.50 -21.42 17.97
CA VAL A 524 4.56 -20.55 16.78
C VAL A 524 3.64 -19.34 16.95
N GLY A 525 2.47 -19.53 17.55
CA GLY A 525 1.53 -18.45 17.85
C GLY A 525 2.12 -17.45 18.85
N VAL A 526 2.78 -17.92 19.91
CA VAL A 526 3.45 -17.06 20.90
C VAL A 526 4.60 -16.30 20.26
N PHE A 527 5.42 -16.97 19.45
CA PHE A 527 6.51 -16.34 18.74
C PHE A 527 6.01 -15.22 17.82
N LEU A 528 4.96 -15.47 17.04
CA LEU A 528 4.38 -14.45 16.15
C LEU A 528 3.79 -13.26 16.95
N LEU A 529 3.12 -13.54 18.06
CA LEU A 529 2.48 -12.51 18.89
C LEU A 529 3.52 -11.66 19.66
N SER A 530 4.59 -12.30 20.14
CA SER A 530 5.73 -11.62 20.77
C SER A 530 6.54 -10.82 19.75
N ALA A 531 6.76 -11.34 18.54
CA ALA A 531 7.38 -10.59 17.44
C ALA A 531 6.54 -9.37 17.01
N LEU A 532 5.20 -9.51 16.92
CA LEU A 532 4.29 -8.40 16.64
C LEU A 532 4.32 -7.36 17.77
N ALA A 533 4.31 -7.80 19.03
CA ALA A 533 4.38 -6.91 20.20
C ALA A 533 5.72 -6.15 20.24
N ALA A 534 6.84 -6.85 20.05
CA ALA A 534 8.18 -6.27 19.98
C ALA A 534 8.31 -5.28 18.80
N GLY A 535 7.79 -5.64 17.62
CA GLY A 535 7.76 -4.77 16.45
C GLY A 535 6.91 -3.51 16.68
N THR A 536 5.76 -3.65 17.33
CA THR A 536 4.89 -2.52 17.71
C THR A 536 5.54 -1.63 18.77
N LEU A 537 6.25 -2.21 19.74
CA LEU A 537 7.00 -1.47 20.75
C LEU A 537 8.17 -0.70 20.12
N LEU A 538 8.98 -1.35 19.29
CA LEU A 538 10.05 -0.70 18.51
C LEU A 538 9.50 0.43 17.64
N TYR A 539 8.33 0.23 17.04
CA TYR A 539 7.61 1.25 16.26
C TYR A 539 7.23 2.46 17.11
N LEU A 540 6.76 2.25 18.35
CA LEU A 540 6.43 3.33 19.28
C LEU A 540 7.68 4.06 19.78
N LEU A 541 8.76 3.34 20.06
CA LEU A 541 10.05 3.91 20.48
C LEU A 541 10.74 4.71 19.36
N ARG A 542 10.51 4.33 18.10
CA ARG A 542 10.99 5.05 16.92
C ARG A 542 10.02 6.11 16.40
N SER A 543 8.79 6.22 16.94
CA SER A 543 7.81 7.23 16.50
C SER A 543 7.65 8.36 17.51
N GLY A 544 7.89 9.60 17.06
CA GLY A 544 7.79 10.80 17.89
C GLY A 544 8.88 11.83 17.59
N ASN A 545 8.88 12.92 18.35
CA ASN A 545 9.82 14.04 18.20
C ASN A 545 11.22 13.77 18.78
N VAL A 546 11.39 12.72 19.59
CA VAL A 546 12.67 12.33 20.19
C VAL A 546 12.91 10.87 19.86
N THR A 547 13.84 10.61 18.94
CA THR A 547 14.22 9.25 18.56
C THR A 547 15.37 8.82 19.44
N PHE A 548 15.15 7.82 20.30
CA PHE A 548 16.18 7.28 21.19
C PHE A 548 17.22 6.41 20.46
N LEU A 549 16.94 6.00 19.23
CA LEU A 549 17.79 5.14 18.40
C LEU A 549 18.30 5.91 17.19
N LYS A 550 19.62 6.11 17.10
CA LYS A 550 20.26 6.70 15.92
C LYS A 550 20.10 5.77 14.69
N PRO A 551 19.82 6.30 13.48
CA PRO A 551 19.84 5.52 12.24
C PRO A 551 21.23 4.93 11.98
N SER A 552 21.30 3.77 11.30
CA SER A 552 22.57 3.23 10.83
C SER A 552 23.05 3.94 9.57
N GLU A 553 24.34 3.89 9.27
CA GLU A 553 24.91 4.51 8.06
C GLU A 553 24.30 3.96 6.77
N PHE A 554 24.00 2.66 6.73
CA PHE A 554 23.33 2.02 5.60
C PHE A 554 21.90 2.56 5.40
N GLU A 555 21.17 2.79 6.51
CA GLU A 555 19.83 3.38 6.46
C GLU A 555 19.89 4.80 5.87
N ASP A 556 20.88 5.60 6.24
CA ASP A 556 21.04 6.96 5.71
C ASP A 556 21.48 7.00 4.25
N MET A 557 22.31 6.05 3.80
CA MET A 557 22.64 5.90 2.37
C MET A 557 21.40 5.53 1.56
N PHE A 558 20.64 4.53 2.00
CA PHE A 558 19.40 4.12 1.33
C PHE A 558 18.36 5.23 1.30
N ARG A 559 18.24 5.99 2.39
CA ARG A 559 17.37 7.18 2.45
C ARG A 559 17.77 8.24 1.42
N THR A 560 19.06 8.50 1.27
CA THR A 560 19.58 9.48 0.29
C THR A 560 19.34 9.01 -1.13
N PHE A 561 19.54 7.72 -1.41
CA PHE A 561 19.24 7.12 -2.71
C PHE A 561 17.77 7.27 -3.11
N LEU A 562 16.84 6.95 -2.19
CA LEU A 562 15.40 7.13 -2.43
C LEU A 562 15.02 8.59 -2.65
N GLU A 563 15.63 9.51 -1.90
CA GLU A 563 15.36 10.94 -2.02
C GLU A 563 15.79 11.50 -3.38
N ASN A 564 17.00 11.15 -3.83
CA ASN A 564 17.53 11.60 -5.12
C ASN A 564 16.77 10.99 -6.31
N THR A 565 16.27 9.76 -6.17
CA THR A 565 15.59 9.06 -7.28
C THR A 565 14.13 9.44 -7.41
N LEU A 566 13.44 9.68 -6.28
CA LEU A 566 11.98 9.81 -6.25
C LEU A 566 11.49 11.25 -5.99
N GLY A 567 12.40 12.20 -5.76
CA GLY A 567 12.12 13.60 -5.43
C GLY A 567 11.55 13.83 -4.03
N ALA A 568 10.73 12.89 -3.54
CA ALA A 568 10.18 12.86 -2.19
C ALA A 568 10.24 11.44 -1.62
N ARG A 569 11.04 11.26 -0.56
CA ARG A 569 11.26 9.96 0.06
C ARG A 569 9.99 9.43 0.72
N PRO A 570 9.48 8.24 0.32
CA PRO A 570 8.33 7.63 0.97
C PRO A 570 8.69 7.18 2.39
N ARG A 571 7.69 7.03 3.27
CA ARG A 571 7.92 6.48 4.60
C ARG A 571 8.15 4.98 4.51
N ASN A 572 9.26 4.49 5.07
CA ASN A 572 9.61 3.06 5.11
C ASN A 572 8.46 2.15 5.55
N LYS A 573 7.64 2.64 6.49
CA LYS A 573 6.51 1.90 7.07
C LYS A 573 5.38 1.65 6.07
N GLU A 574 5.19 2.54 5.10
CA GLU A 574 4.15 2.42 4.08
C GLU A 574 4.53 1.32 3.08
N PHE A 575 5.71 1.44 2.45
CA PHE A 575 6.09 0.57 1.34
C PHE A 575 6.74 -0.76 1.75
N LEU A 576 7.37 -0.87 2.94
CA LEU A 576 7.99 -2.13 3.38
C LEU A 576 7.06 -3.00 4.24
N VAL A 577 6.07 -2.40 4.91
CA VAL A 577 5.23 -3.10 5.89
C VAL A 577 3.75 -3.00 5.53
N GLY A 578 3.21 -1.78 5.46
CA GLY A 578 1.77 -1.55 5.32
C GLY A 578 1.15 -2.13 4.05
N TYR A 579 1.59 -1.67 2.88
CA TYR A 579 1.05 -2.14 1.60
C TYR A 579 1.45 -3.60 1.28
N PRO A 580 2.67 -4.08 1.57
CA PRO A 580 2.98 -5.51 1.44
C PRO A 580 2.08 -6.41 2.30
N ALA A 581 1.81 -6.02 3.55
CA ALA A 581 0.89 -6.75 4.42
C ALA A 581 -0.54 -6.78 3.85
N ALA A 582 -0.98 -5.70 3.19
CA ALA A 582 -2.27 -5.64 2.51
C ALA A 582 -2.39 -6.68 1.38
N LEU A 583 -1.35 -6.83 0.55
CA LEU A 583 -1.34 -7.80 -0.54
C LEU A 583 -1.28 -9.24 -0.01
N LEU A 584 -0.45 -9.49 1.01
CA LEU A 584 -0.42 -10.78 1.71
C LEU A 584 -1.76 -11.10 2.37
N PHE A 585 -2.47 -10.10 2.89
CA PHE A 585 -3.80 -10.28 3.46
C PHE A 585 -4.78 -10.83 2.43
N ILE A 586 -4.84 -10.25 1.22
CA ILE A 586 -5.69 -10.75 0.13
C ILE A 586 -5.28 -12.19 -0.23
N PHE A 587 -3.97 -12.45 -0.36
CA PHE A 587 -3.45 -13.77 -0.70
C PHE A 587 -3.88 -14.86 0.31
N PHE A 588 -3.73 -14.63 1.61
CA PHE A 588 -4.14 -15.60 2.63
C PHE A 588 -5.66 -15.68 2.81
N TYR A 589 -6.38 -14.58 2.59
CA TYR A 589 -7.84 -14.55 2.65
C TYR A 589 -8.47 -15.42 1.56
N LEU A 590 -8.03 -15.28 0.30
CA LEU A 590 -8.52 -16.12 -0.81
C LEU A 590 -8.23 -17.62 -0.61
N ARG A 591 -7.24 -17.93 0.22
CA ARG A 591 -6.85 -19.31 0.56
C ARG A 591 -7.46 -19.81 1.86
N ARG A 592 -8.41 -19.06 2.45
CA ARG A 592 -9.12 -19.40 3.69
C ARG A 592 -8.20 -19.66 4.91
N ASN A 593 -6.99 -19.09 4.90
CA ASN A 593 -6.08 -19.16 6.05
C ASN A 593 -6.29 -17.92 6.93
N PHE A 594 -7.24 -18.03 7.87
CA PHE A 594 -7.65 -16.92 8.72
C PHE A 594 -6.71 -16.66 9.91
N THR A 595 -5.74 -17.54 10.20
CA THR A 595 -4.86 -17.44 11.38
C THR A 595 -3.94 -16.23 11.35
N LEU A 596 -3.38 -15.91 10.17
CA LEU A 596 -2.43 -14.80 10.00
C LEU A 596 -3.12 -13.45 9.73
N LEU A 597 -4.41 -13.44 9.40
CA LEU A 597 -5.12 -12.24 8.97
C LEU A 597 -5.18 -11.13 10.05
N PRO A 598 -5.45 -11.41 11.33
CA PRO A 598 -5.45 -10.36 12.35
C PRO A 598 -4.09 -9.67 12.51
N MET A 599 -2.99 -10.41 12.40
CA MET A 599 -1.64 -9.86 12.43
C MET A 599 -1.37 -8.98 11.21
N LEU A 600 -1.71 -9.46 10.02
CA LEU A 600 -1.56 -8.71 8.77
C LEU A 600 -2.42 -7.44 8.76
N ALA A 601 -3.60 -7.46 9.37
CA ALA A 601 -4.46 -6.29 9.51
C ALA A 601 -3.79 -5.18 10.36
N VAL A 602 -3.11 -5.54 11.46
CA VAL A 602 -2.37 -4.58 12.30
C VAL A 602 -1.17 -4.00 11.53
N LEU A 603 -0.42 -4.83 10.81
CA LEU A 603 0.71 -4.37 9.99
C LEU A 603 0.24 -3.45 8.85
N MET A 604 -0.87 -3.80 8.20
CA MET A 604 -1.52 -2.97 7.19
C MET A 604 -1.96 -1.61 7.76
N GLN A 605 -2.49 -1.60 8.99
CA GLN A 605 -2.89 -0.38 9.69
C GLN A 605 -1.69 0.53 9.98
N MET A 606 -0.50 0.00 10.28
CA MET A 606 0.71 0.82 10.47
C MET A 606 1.03 1.68 9.22
N GLY A 607 0.77 1.16 8.02
CA GLY A 607 0.91 1.92 6.78
C GLY A 607 -0.08 3.07 6.68
N GLN A 608 -1.36 2.83 6.97
CA GLN A 608 -2.39 3.88 6.87
C GLN A 608 -2.19 5.00 7.90
N VAL A 609 -1.80 4.63 9.12
CA VAL A 609 -1.49 5.64 10.14
C VAL A 609 -0.27 6.47 9.74
N SER A 610 0.74 5.87 9.10
CA SER A 610 1.88 6.61 8.54
C SER A 610 1.46 7.59 7.43
N ALA A 611 0.55 7.17 6.55
CA ALA A 611 0.05 8.03 5.47
C ALA A 611 -0.71 9.24 6.01
N VAL A 612 -1.63 9.05 6.96
CA VAL A 612 -2.34 10.16 7.63
C VAL A 612 -1.36 11.05 8.39
N ASN A 613 -0.41 10.46 9.12
CA ASN A 613 0.59 11.23 9.86
C ASN A 613 1.51 12.05 8.95
N SER A 614 1.78 11.61 7.71
CA SER A 614 2.52 12.40 6.73
C SER A 614 1.81 13.73 6.42
N LEU A 615 0.48 13.77 6.44
CA LEU A 615 -0.33 14.99 6.28
C LEU A 615 -0.49 15.79 7.58
N CYS A 616 -0.26 15.16 8.74
CA CYS A 616 -0.19 15.85 10.05
C CYS A 616 1.14 16.60 10.29
N HIS A 617 2.13 16.45 9.40
CA HIS A 617 3.36 17.23 9.44
C HIS A 617 3.16 18.59 8.75
N PHE A 618 2.47 19.51 9.42
CA PHE A 618 2.00 20.78 8.85
C PHE A 618 3.09 21.73 8.32
N HIS A 619 4.34 21.55 8.72
CA HIS A 619 5.47 22.36 8.24
C HIS A 619 6.05 21.87 6.90
N THR A 620 5.74 20.63 6.50
CA THR A 620 6.14 20.07 5.21
C THR A 620 5.13 20.51 4.14
N PRO A 621 5.60 20.99 2.98
CA PRO A 621 4.73 21.33 1.87
C PRO A 621 3.71 20.24 1.54
N ILE A 622 2.49 20.64 1.21
CA ILE A 622 1.39 19.69 1.05
C ILE A 622 1.58 18.80 -0.19
N ASP A 623 2.15 19.35 -1.25
CA ASP A 623 2.49 18.65 -2.50
C ASP A 623 3.56 17.58 -2.28
N LEU A 624 4.63 17.90 -1.54
CA LEU A 624 5.64 16.92 -1.13
C LEU A 624 5.02 15.82 -0.27
N SER A 625 4.11 16.16 0.63
CA SER A 625 3.44 15.17 1.49
C SER A 625 2.56 14.20 0.68
N LEU A 626 1.83 14.71 -0.32
CA LEU A 626 1.04 13.88 -1.25
C LEU A 626 1.94 13.00 -2.13
N LEU A 627 3.05 13.54 -2.63
CA LEU A 627 4.02 12.79 -3.43
C LEU A 627 4.66 11.66 -2.61
N ARG A 628 4.95 11.88 -1.32
CA ARG A 628 5.44 10.82 -0.41
C ARG A 628 4.47 9.66 -0.28
N ILE A 629 3.17 9.96 -0.11
CA ILE A 629 2.12 8.94 0.00
C ILE A 629 1.99 8.18 -1.33
N PHE A 630 2.00 8.89 -2.46
CA PHE A 630 1.99 8.27 -3.79
C PHE A 630 3.19 7.34 -4.00
N ASN A 631 4.39 7.81 -3.67
CA ASN A 631 5.60 7.01 -3.76
C ASN A 631 5.57 5.79 -2.83
N GLY A 632 5.02 5.95 -1.62
CA GLY A 632 4.82 4.86 -0.67
C GLY A 632 3.87 3.79 -1.21
N LEU A 633 2.81 4.22 -1.91
CA LEU A 633 1.79 3.35 -2.47
C LEU A 633 2.34 2.44 -3.59
N TRP A 634 2.90 3.00 -4.66
CA TRP A 634 3.28 2.19 -5.82
C TRP A 634 4.48 1.27 -5.51
N LEU A 635 5.47 1.76 -4.76
CA LEU A 635 6.57 0.92 -4.28
C LEU A 635 6.06 -0.17 -3.33
N GLY A 636 5.10 0.17 -2.47
CA GLY A 636 4.51 -0.79 -1.54
C GLY A 636 3.73 -1.90 -2.23
N VAL A 637 3.00 -1.57 -3.31
CA VAL A 637 2.34 -2.56 -4.16
C VAL A 637 3.38 -3.43 -4.88
N LEU A 638 4.45 -2.85 -5.42
CA LEU A 638 5.52 -3.61 -6.08
C LEU A 638 6.19 -4.61 -5.12
N VAL A 639 6.63 -4.14 -3.95
CA VAL A 639 7.22 -4.98 -2.89
C VAL A 639 6.22 -6.04 -2.41
N GLY A 640 4.95 -5.68 -2.28
CA GLY A 640 3.89 -6.62 -1.92
C GLY A 640 3.65 -7.72 -2.97
N LEU A 641 3.71 -7.39 -4.26
CA LEU A 641 3.60 -8.38 -5.34
C LEU A 641 4.77 -9.37 -5.31
N VAL A 642 5.99 -8.90 -5.07
CA VAL A 642 7.16 -9.76 -4.84
C VAL A 642 6.94 -10.65 -3.61
N GLY A 643 6.42 -10.09 -2.51
CA GLY A 643 6.08 -10.85 -1.31
C GLY A 643 5.04 -11.95 -1.56
N VAL A 644 3.99 -11.65 -2.32
CA VAL A 644 2.97 -12.64 -2.73
C VAL A 644 3.56 -13.70 -3.64
N PHE A 645 4.43 -13.35 -4.58
CA PHE A 645 5.13 -14.29 -5.45
C PHE A 645 6.01 -15.26 -4.65
N VAL A 646 6.82 -14.74 -3.73
CA VAL A 646 7.66 -15.55 -2.84
C VAL A 646 6.81 -16.44 -1.93
N ALA A 647 5.73 -15.91 -1.33
CA ALA A 647 4.81 -16.71 -0.52
C ALA A 647 4.12 -17.82 -1.33
N GLY A 648 3.78 -17.54 -2.60
CA GLY A 648 3.30 -18.51 -3.57
C GLY A 648 4.31 -19.63 -3.80
N ILE A 649 5.57 -19.28 -4.11
CA ILE A 649 6.64 -20.28 -4.32
C ILE A 649 6.87 -21.13 -3.07
N ILE A 650 7.02 -20.52 -1.89
CA ILE A 650 7.24 -21.26 -0.64
C ILE A 650 6.09 -22.24 -0.41
N ARG A 651 4.85 -21.82 -0.63
CA ARG A 651 3.68 -22.69 -0.49
C ARG A 651 3.70 -23.84 -1.50
N LEU A 652 4.03 -23.57 -2.76
CA LEU A 652 4.14 -24.61 -3.78
C LEU A 652 5.22 -25.63 -3.40
N LEU A 653 6.36 -25.18 -2.88
CA LEU A 653 7.42 -26.05 -2.39
C LEU A 653 6.97 -26.87 -1.18
N LEU A 654 6.22 -26.28 -0.24
CA LEU A 654 5.67 -26.99 0.92
C LEU A 654 4.62 -28.04 0.53
N LEU A 655 3.87 -27.83 -0.55
CA LEU A 655 2.89 -28.82 -1.06
C LEU A 655 3.58 -30.00 -1.77
N VAL A 656 4.80 -29.80 -2.27
CA VAL A 656 5.59 -30.85 -2.93
C VAL A 656 6.30 -31.66 -1.85
N GLY A 657 5.72 -32.81 -1.48
CA GLY A 657 6.35 -33.78 -0.56
C GLY A 657 5.66 -33.96 0.79
N THR A 658 4.52 -33.31 1.04
CA THR A 658 3.67 -33.61 2.20
C THR A 658 2.74 -34.79 1.94
N ASP A 659 2.35 -35.51 2.99
CA ASP A 659 1.26 -36.49 2.91
C ASP A 659 0.01 -35.84 2.32
N LYS A 660 -0.44 -36.39 1.20
CA LYS A 660 -1.51 -35.79 0.42
C LYS A 660 -2.86 -36.10 1.05
N PRO A 661 -3.77 -35.11 1.16
CA PRO A 661 -5.13 -35.40 1.57
C PRO A 661 -5.80 -36.31 0.52
N LYS A 662 -6.72 -37.17 0.97
CA LYS A 662 -7.54 -38.03 0.12
C LYS A 662 -8.47 -37.20 -0.77
N ASN A 663 -7.91 -36.65 -1.84
CA ASN A 663 -8.56 -35.76 -2.78
C ASN A 663 -8.25 -36.22 -4.21
N LEU A 664 -9.31 -36.38 -4.99
CA LEU A 664 -9.27 -36.76 -6.38
C LEU A 664 -9.54 -35.54 -7.26
N LEU A 665 -8.60 -35.19 -8.12
CA LEU A 665 -8.75 -34.12 -9.09
C LEU A 665 -9.28 -34.68 -10.42
N LEU A 666 -10.47 -34.24 -10.83
CA LEU A 666 -11.06 -34.57 -12.13
C LEU A 666 -10.69 -33.52 -13.16
N ALA A 667 -10.00 -33.96 -14.21
CA ALA A 667 -9.65 -33.12 -15.35
C ALA A 667 -10.35 -33.61 -16.62
N GLY A 668 -11.05 -32.71 -17.31
CA GLY A 668 -11.70 -32.99 -18.58
C GLY A 668 -12.46 -31.77 -19.09
N TYR A 669 -13.00 -31.82 -20.32
CA TYR A 669 -13.64 -30.68 -20.98
C TYR A 669 -15.03 -30.33 -20.39
N PHE A 670 -15.04 -29.98 -19.10
CA PHE A 670 -16.25 -29.76 -18.30
C PHE A 670 -16.57 -28.26 -18.16
N GLY A 671 -17.85 -27.93 -18.18
CA GLY A 671 -18.42 -26.58 -18.09
C GLY A 671 -18.55 -25.84 -19.41
N PHE A 672 -18.31 -26.50 -20.54
CA PHE A 672 -18.42 -25.88 -21.86
C PHE A 672 -19.77 -26.15 -22.54
N GLY A 673 -20.70 -26.83 -21.86
CA GLY A 673 -22.05 -27.08 -22.34
C GLY A 673 -22.19 -28.28 -23.28
N ASN A 674 -21.18 -29.14 -23.39
CA ASN A 674 -21.27 -30.40 -24.12
C ASN A 674 -21.85 -31.48 -23.21
N LEU A 675 -23.14 -31.80 -23.38
CA LEU A 675 -23.87 -32.74 -22.51
C LEU A 675 -23.20 -34.11 -22.40
N GLY A 676 -22.50 -34.56 -23.46
CA GLY A 676 -21.74 -35.80 -23.42
C GLY A 676 -20.61 -35.78 -22.39
N ASP A 677 -19.78 -34.75 -22.40
CA ASP A 677 -18.68 -34.62 -21.43
C ASP A 677 -19.21 -34.30 -20.02
N GLU A 678 -20.33 -33.58 -19.92
CA GLU A 678 -21.00 -33.34 -18.63
C GLU A 678 -21.48 -34.65 -17.98
N LEU A 679 -22.07 -35.55 -18.79
CA LEU A 679 -22.51 -36.87 -18.32
C LEU A 679 -21.34 -37.69 -17.75
N LEU A 680 -20.18 -37.68 -18.40
CA LEU A 680 -19.02 -38.48 -17.97
C LEU A 680 -18.57 -38.13 -16.54
N TRP A 681 -18.41 -36.85 -16.21
CA TRP A 681 -17.96 -36.47 -14.87
C TRP A 681 -19.07 -36.63 -13.83
N GLN A 682 -20.34 -36.42 -14.20
CA GLN A 682 -21.47 -36.60 -13.31
C GLN A 682 -21.60 -38.06 -12.88
N THR A 683 -21.64 -38.99 -13.84
CA THR A 683 -21.72 -40.44 -13.59
C THR A 683 -20.51 -40.94 -12.81
N PHE A 684 -19.30 -40.47 -13.15
CA PHE A 684 -18.10 -40.84 -12.41
C PHE A 684 -18.14 -40.33 -10.97
N THR A 685 -18.46 -39.06 -10.77
CA THR A 685 -18.41 -38.42 -9.44
C THR A 685 -19.47 -39.00 -8.51
N SER A 686 -20.69 -39.23 -9.00
CA SER A 686 -21.77 -39.82 -8.20
C SER A 686 -21.41 -41.22 -7.73
N ARG A 687 -20.86 -42.06 -8.64
CA ARG A 687 -20.44 -43.42 -8.32
C ARG A 687 -19.22 -43.45 -7.40
N PHE A 688 -18.22 -42.62 -7.66
CA PHE A 688 -17.00 -42.55 -6.87
C PHE A 688 -17.26 -42.08 -5.43
N LEU A 689 -18.06 -41.03 -5.24
CA LEU A 689 -18.40 -40.52 -3.91
C LEU A 689 -19.27 -41.50 -3.11
N ALA A 690 -20.03 -42.38 -3.77
CA ALA A 690 -20.80 -43.44 -3.14
C ALA A 690 -19.91 -44.61 -2.69
N ASP A 691 -18.87 -44.96 -3.45
CA ASP A 691 -17.96 -46.05 -3.11
C ASP A 691 -16.87 -45.64 -2.09
N PHE A 692 -16.45 -44.38 -2.08
CA PHE A 692 -15.34 -43.88 -1.26
C PHE A 692 -15.77 -42.76 -0.30
N GLU A 693 -16.11 -43.13 0.94
CA GLU A 693 -16.55 -42.18 1.98
C GLU A 693 -15.45 -41.19 2.40
N ASN A 694 -14.19 -41.63 2.40
CA ASN A 694 -13.04 -40.86 2.88
C ASN A 694 -12.43 -39.91 1.83
N TYR A 695 -12.92 -39.92 0.59
CA TYR A 695 -12.39 -39.08 -0.47
C TYR A 695 -13.24 -37.83 -0.71
N SER A 696 -12.54 -36.77 -1.08
CA SER A 696 -13.13 -35.57 -1.69
C SER A 696 -12.83 -35.51 -3.18
N VAL A 697 -13.70 -34.86 -3.94
CA VAL A 697 -13.54 -34.71 -5.39
C VAL A 697 -13.46 -33.23 -5.74
N THR A 698 -12.42 -32.86 -6.48
CA THR A 698 -12.20 -31.52 -7.02
C THR A 698 -12.37 -31.56 -8.53
N LEU A 699 -13.34 -30.84 -9.09
CA LEU A 699 -13.60 -30.78 -10.53
C LEU A 699 -12.95 -29.56 -11.18
N LEU A 700 -12.16 -29.78 -12.22
CA LEU A 700 -11.67 -28.73 -13.11
C LEU A 700 -12.77 -28.25 -14.07
N HIS A 701 -13.32 -27.07 -13.84
CA HIS A 701 -14.50 -26.56 -14.56
C HIS A 701 -14.25 -25.21 -15.25
N SER A 702 -15.03 -24.88 -16.28
CA SER A 702 -14.94 -23.60 -17.02
C SER A 702 -15.38 -22.37 -16.20
N GLY A 703 -16.16 -22.59 -15.14
CA GLY A 703 -16.72 -21.58 -14.25
C GLY A 703 -18.08 -20.98 -14.67
N ARG A 704 -18.77 -21.52 -15.69
CA ARG A 704 -20.07 -20.99 -16.16
C ARG A 704 -21.31 -21.52 -15.44
N HIS A 705 -21.20 -22.64 -14.71
CA HIS A 705 -22.25 -23.19 -13.86
C HIS A 705 -21.59 -23.86 -12.64
N THR A 706 -21.98 -23.48 -11.43
CA THR A 706 -21.53 -24.14 -10.19
C THR A 706 -22.52 -25.22 -9.83
N VAL A 707 -22.07 -26.48 -9.80
CA VAL A 707 -22.89 -27.58 -9.26
C VAL A 707 -22.93 -27.39 -7.74
N ALA A 708 -24.02 -26.80 -7.26
CA ALA A 708 -24.26 -26.60 -5.85
C ALA A 708 -24.91 -27.85 -5.25
N GLY A 709 -24.37 -28.34 -4.14
CA GLY A 709 -25.15 -29.19 -3.22
C GLY A 709 -24.57 -30.56 -2.83
N MET A 710 -23.46 -31.03 -3.43
CA MET A 710 -22.84 -32.28 -2.98
C MET A 710 -21.80 -32.02 -1.88
N SER A 711 -21.99 -32.64 -0.71
CA SER A 711 -20.96 -32.68 0.32
C SER A 711 -19.71 -33.42 -0.22
N ARG A 712 -18.51 -32.92 0.09
CA ARG A 712 -17.21 -33.45 -0.40
C ARG A 712 -16.90 -33.18 -1.89
N PHE A 713 -17.63 -32.29 -2.55
CA PHE A 713 -17.37 -31.85 -3.92
C PHE A 713 -16.94 -30.38 -3.98
N ALA A 714 -15.86 -30.09 -4.71
CA ALA A 714 -15.34 -28.74 -4.94
C ALA A 714 -15.08 -28.50 -6.44
N THR A 715 -15.11 -27.24 -6.87
CA THR A 715 -14.79 -26.87 -8.25
C THR A 715 -13.62 -25.89 -8.30
N VAL A 716 -12.72 -26.07 -9.27
CA VAL A 716 -11.60 -25.16 -9.52
C VAL A 716 -11.72 -24.62 -10.94
N SER A 717 -11.68 -23.30 -11.06
CA SER A 717 -11.76 -22.62 -12.35
C SER A 717 -10.47 -22.77 -13.14
N ARG A 718 -10.58 -23.15 -14.42
CA ARG A 718 -9.47 -23.15 -15.39
C ARG A 718 -8.83 -21.77 -15.59
N ARG A 719 -9.52 -20.69 -15.23
CA ARG A 719 -9.05 -19.31 -15.41
C ARG A 719 -8.15 -18.83 -14.26
N ASP A 720 -8.01 -19.62 -13.20
CA ASP A 720 -7.15 -19.31 -12.07
C ASP A 720 -5.93 -20.26 -12.05
N PRO A 721 -4.80 -19.87 -12.69
CA PRO A 721 -3.65 -20.75 -12.85
C PRO A 721 -2.98 -21.13 -11.53
N LEU A 722 -3.06 -20.29 -10.49
CA LEU A 722 -2.46 -20.59 -9.20
C LEU A 722 -3.29 -21.62 -8.43
N SER A 723 -4.62 -21.46 -8.43
CA SER A 723 -5.51 -22.46 -7.82
C SER A 723 -5.53 -23.78 -8.59
N LEU A 724 -5.40 -23.74 -9.92
CA LEU A 724 -5.17 -24.92 -10.74
C LEU A 724 -3.90 -25.66 -10.31
N LEU A 725 -2.78 -24.94 -10.21
CA LEU A 725 -1.50 -25.54 -9.83
C LEU A 725 -1.55 -26.11 -8.40
N GLU A 726 -2.14 -25.39 -7.44
CA GLU A 726 -2.33 -25.92 -6.08
C GLU A 726 -3.22 -27.17 -6.06
N ALA A 727 -4.31 -27.21 -6.84
CA ALA A 727 -5.17 -28.38 -6.93
C ALA A 727 -4.42 -29.59 -7.51
N VAL A 728 -3.57 -29.37 -8.51
CA VAL A 728 -2.74 -30.40 -9.15
C VAL A 728 -1.63 -30.91 -8.20
N LEU A 729 -0.99 -30.02 -7.45
CA LEU A 729 0.09 -30.41 -6.54
C LEU A 729 -0.44 -31.08 -5.26
N SER A 730 -1.63 -30.68 -4.79
CA SER A 730 -2.24 -31.21 -3.55
C SER A 730 -3.05 -32.49 -3.76
N CYS A 731 -3.42 -32.85 -4.98
CA CYS A 731 -4.22 -34.06 -5.21
C CYS A 731 -3.38 -35.33 -5.04
N GLU A 732 -3.96 -36.32 -4.35
CA GLU A 732 -3.40 -37.67 -4.25
C GLU A 732 -3.55 -38.41 -5.58
N THR A 733 -4.68 -38.22 -6.25
CA THR A 733 -4.98 -38.86 -7.53
C THR A 733 -5.53 -37.84 -8.52
N LEU A 734 -5.04 -37.87 -9.76
CA LEU A 734 -5.62 -37.17 -10.89
C LEU A 734 -6.29 -38.18 -11.82
N VAL A 735 -7.58 -37.97 -12.10
CA VAL A 735 -8.36 -38.81 -12.99
C VAL A 735 -8.84 -38.01 -14.20
N ILE A 736 -8.69 -38.60 -15.38
CA ILE A 736 -9.39 -38.17 -16.59
C ILE A 736 -10.46 -39.22 -16.89
N PRO A 737 -11.76 -38.91 -16.65
CA PRO A 737 -12.84 -39.87 -16.84
C PRO A 737 -13.31 -39.87 -18.29
N GLY A 738 -12.92 -40.88 -19.05
CA GLY A 738 -13.36 -41.10 -20.42
C GLY A 738 -13.03 -39.96 -21.39
N GLY A 739 -13.72 -40.00 -22.53
CA GLY A 739 -13.66 -38.95 -23.55
C GLY A 739 -12.50 -39.07 -24.55
N GLY A 740 -12.47 -38.15 -25.50
CA GLY A 740 -11.45 -38.07 -26.57
C GLY A 740 -10.56 -36.84 -26.42
N LEU A 741 -10.03 -36.62 -25.21
CA LEU A 741 -9.26 -35.42 -24.86
C LEU A 741 -7.81 -35.50 -25.35
N LEU A 742 -7.25 -36.72 -25.37
CA LEU A 742 -5.88 -36.99 -25.80
C LEU A 742 -5.83 -37.15 -27.33
N GLN A 743 -5.97 -36.03 -28.04
CA GLN A 743 -5.87 -35.94 -29.51
C GLN A 743 -5.18 -34.63 -29.93
N SER A 744 -4.72 -34.54 -31.17
CA SER A 744 -4.13 -33.31 -31.72
C SER A 744 -4.76 -32.82 -33.04
N LYS A 745 -5.84 -33.45 -33.52
CA LYS A 745 -6.58 -33.00 -34.71
C LYS A 745 -7.20 -31.62 -34.51
N THR A 746 -7.88 -31.40 -33.39
CA THR A 746 -8.54 -30.13 -33.03
C THR A 746 -7.54 -29.03 -32.65
N SER A 747 -6.60 -29.31 -31.75
CA SER A 747 -5.53 -28.38 -31.36
C SER A 747 -4.38 -29.10 -30.65
N ILE A 748 -3.15 -28.89 -31.12
CA ILE A 748 -1.92 -29.35 -30.42
C ILE A 748 -1.80 -28.68 -29.04
N GLY A 749 -2.22 -27.41 -28.92
CA GLY A 749 -2.18 -26.68 -27.65
C GLY A 749 -3.06 -27.30 -26.57
N SER A 750 -4.21 -27.89 -26.95
CA SER A 750 -5.07 -28.62 -26.01
C SER A 750 -4.37 -29.88 -25.48
N LEU A 751 -3.65 -30.60 -26.34
CA LEU A 751 -2.87 -31.77 -25.92
C LEU A 751 -1.74 -31.38 -24.96
N ILE A 752 -0.98 -30.32 -25.28
CA ILE A 752 0.07 -29.78 -24.41
C ILE A 752 -0.47 -29.40 -23.04
N TYR A 753 -1.65 -28.77 -22.99
CA TYR A 753 -2.29 -28.38 -21.73
C TYR A 753 -2.57 -29.59 -20.83
N TYR A 754 -3.21 -30.64 -21.34
CA TYR A 754 -3.50 -31.83 -20.53
C TYR A 754 -2.22 -32.59 -20.16
N LEU A 755 -1.25 -32.70 -21.06
CA LEU A 755 0.04 -33.32 -20.75
C LEU A 755 0.80 -32.59 -19.63
N LEU A 756 0.73 -31.25 -19.61
CA LEU A 756 1.33 -30.45 -18.54
C LEU A 756 0.66 -30.77 -17.19
N LEU A 757 -0.66 -30.87 -17.15
CA LEU A 757 -1.39 -31.25 -15.93
C LEU A 757 -1.01 -32.65 -15.44
N LEU A 758 -0.95 -33.63 -16.35
CA LEU A 758 -0.55 -35.00 -16.02
C LEU A 758 0.88 -35.05 -15.47
N THR A 759 1.80 -34.37 -16.14
CA THR A 759 3.21 -34.33 -15.75
C THR A 759 3.39 -33.67 -14.38
N LEU A 760 2.72 -32.53 -14.14
CA LEU A 760 2.78 -31.82 -12.86
C LEU A 760 2.20 -32.66 -11.73
N ALA A 761 1.06 -33.31 -11.94
CA ALA A 761 0.45 -34.19 -10.95
C ALA A 761 1.40 -35.37 -10.61
N ARG A 762 1.96 -36.02 -11.63
CA ARG A 762 2.88 -37.15 -11.47
C ARG A 762 4.18 -36.76 -10.77
N VAL A 763 4.80 -35.65 -11.16
CA VAL A 763 6.02 -35.12 -10.52
C VAL A 763 5.73 -34.73 -9.07
N ALA A 764 4.53 -34.27 -8.76
CA ALA A 764 4.10 -34.03 -7.39
C ALA A 764 3.79 -35.32 -6.61
N GLY A 765 3.95 -36.51 -7.20
CA GLY A 765 3.66 -37.80 -6.56
C GLY A 765 2.19 -38.20 -6.57
N ALA A 766 1.34 -37.57 -7.39
CA ALA A 766 -0.04 -38.01 -7.57
C ALA A 766 -0.11 -39.25 -8.46
N ARG A 767 -1.06 -40.15 -8.17
CA ARG A 767 -1.40 -41.26 -9.06
C ARG A 767 -2.17 -40.71 -10.26
N VAL A 768 -1.71 -41.02 -11.47
CA VAL A 768 -2.39 -40.59 -12.70
C VAL A 768 -3.18 -41.77 -13.23
N ILE A 769 -4.50 -41.60 -13.36
CA ILE A 769 -5.43 -42.62 -13.82
C ILE A 769 -6.20 -42.11 -15.03
N LEU A 770 -6.18 -42.90 -16.10
CA LEU A 770 -6.82 -42.59 -17.37
C LEU A 770 -7.90 -43.65 -17.63
N LEU A 771 -9.16 -43.34 -17.34
CA LEU A 771 -10.27 -44.30 -17.50
C LEU A 771 -10.95 -44.14 -18.86
N CYS A 772 -11.32 -45.25 -19.49
CA CYS A 772 -12.12 -45.36 -20.72
C CYS A 772 -11.71 -44.34 -21.81
N GLN A 773 -10.41 -44.13 -22.02
CA GLN A 773 -9.92 -43.09 -22.92
C GLN A 773 -10.12 -43.47 -24.40
N GLY A 774 -10.54 -42.50 -25.20
CA GLY A 774 -10.40 -42.53 -26.65
C GLY A 774 -9.11 -41.83 -27.05
N LEU A 775 -8.21 -42.54 -27.73
CA LEU A 775 -6.91 -42.01 -28.16
C LEU A 775 -6.93 -41.58 -29.62
N GLY A 776 -6.36 -40.41 -29.90
CA GLY A 776 -6.20 -39.89 -31.25
C GLY A 776 -7.47 -39.32 -31.88
N PRO A 777 -7.42 -38.95 -33.16
CA PRO A 777 -6.24 -39.02 -34.05
C PRO A 777 -5.16 -37.98 -33.72
N PHE A 778 -3.90 -38.33 -33.99
CA PHE A 778 -2.73 -37.47 -33.77
C PHE A 778 -2.18 -36.92 -35.09
N ARG A 779 -1.75 -35.65 -35.08
CA ARG A 779 -0.94 -35.08 -36.15
C ARG A 779 0.45 -35.70 -36.09
N ASN A 780 0.93 -36.19 -37.24
CA ASN A 780 2.25 -36.79 -37.37
C ASN A 780 3.25 -35.87 -38.11
N GLU A 781 2.77 -34.75 -38.65
CA GLU A 781 3.57 -33.82 -39.44
C GLU A 781 4.15 -32.69 -38.56
N GLY A 782 5.47 -32.52 -38.62
CA GLY A 782 6.21 -31.45 -37.94
C GLY A 782 6.93 -31.85 -36.65
N TRP A 783 8.04 -31.17 -36.35
CA TRP A 783 8.89 -31.45 -35.19
C TRP A 783 8.13 -31.33 -33.86
N LEU A 784 7.31 -30.27 -33.70
CA LEU A 784 6.50 -30.06 -32.49
C LEU A 784 5.54 -31.24 -32.24
N ALA A 785 4.87 -31.73 -33.29
CA ALA A 785 3.92 -32.84 -33.16
C ALA A 785 4.64 -34.14 -32.74
N SER A 786 5.80 -34.43 -33.32
CA SER A 786 6.64 -35.57 -32.92
C SER A 786 7.08 -35.49 -31.45
N GLN A 787 7.52 -34.32 -30.98
CA GLN A 787 7.93 -34.14 -29.59
C GLN A 787 6.75 -34.30 -28.62
N VAL A 788 5.57 -33.74 -28.95
CA VAL A 788 4.37 -33.86 -28.13
C VAL A 788 3.87 -35.32 -28.08
N ASN A 789 3.92 -36.05 -29.20
CA ASN A 789 3.53 -37.46 -29.23
C ASN A 789 4.49 -38.33 -28.41
N ARG A 790 5.81 -38.03 -28.42
CA ARG A 790 6.77 -38.69 -27.52
C ARG A 790 6.52 -38.40 -26.05
N TRP A 791 6.16 -37.16 -25.72
CA TRP A 791 5.78 -36.80 -24.35
C TRP A 791 4.51 -37.53 -23.91
N LEU A 792 3.50 -37.58 -24.78
CA LEU A 792 2.28 -38.37 -24.55
C LEU A 792 2.60 -39.84 -24.30
N ALA A 793 3.42 -40.47 -25.14
CA ALA A 793 3.82 -41.87 -24.95
C ALA A 793 4.45 -42.08 -23.57
N GLY A 794 5.35 -41.19 -23.15
CA GLY A 794 5.98 -41.26 -21.82
C GLY A 794 5.00 -41.06 -20.65
N GLU A 795 3.96 -40.23 -20.80
CA GLU A 795 2.91 -40.10 -19.76
C GLU A 795 1.95 -41.29 -19.74
N LEU A 796 1.62 -41.87 -20.89
CA LEU A 796 0.79 -43.09 -20.99
C LEU A 796 1.49 -44.32 -20.39
N GLU A 797 2.80 -44.45 -20.62
CA GLU A 797 3.62 -45.54 -20.04
C GLU A 797 3.70 -45.43 -18.51
N LYS A 798 3.83 -44.20 -17.98
CA LYS A 798 3.97 -43.92 -16.55
C LYS A 798 2.63 -43.80 -15.81
N ALA A 799 1.50 -43.85 -16.52
CA ALA A 799 0.19 -43.79 -15.89
C ALA A 799 -0.02 -45.01 -14.98
N SER A 800 -0.52 -44.75 -13.76
CA SER A 800 -0.77 -45.80 -12.76
C SER A 800 -1.85 -46.78 -13.21
N TYR A 801 -2.82 -46.31 -13.98
CA TYR A 801 -3.83 -47.14 -14.61
C TYR A 801 -4.33 -46.49 -15.90
N ILE A 802 -4.52 -47.29 -16.93
CA ILE A 802 -5.09 -46.86 -18.21
C ILE A 802 -6.09 -47.90 -18.68
N SER A 803 -7.30 -47.46 -19.02
CA SER A 803 -8.29 -48.25 -19.74
C SER A 803 -8.78 -47.51 -20.98
N LEU A 804 -9.18 -48.27 -21.99
CA LEU A 804 -9.48 -47.76 -23.32
C LEU A 804 -10.92 -48.07 -23.69
N ARG A 805 -11.58 -47.17 -24.41
CA ARG A 805 -13.01 -47.33 -24.75
C ARG A 805 -13.27 -48.22 -25.97
N ASP A 806 -12.30 -48.32 -26.86
CA ASP A 806 -12.48 -48.99 -28.15
C ASP A 806 -11.17 -49.63 -28.64
N ALA A 807 -11.31 -50.61 -29.53
CA ALA A 807 -10.18 -51.38 -30.07
C ALA A 807 -9.21 -50.49 -30.88
N GLY A 808 -9.71 -49.49 -31.60
CA GLY A 808 -8.88 -48.54 -32.33
C GLY A 808 -7.96 -47.74 -31.41
N SER A 809 -8.47 -47.30 -30.25
CA SER A 809 -7.65 -46.67 -29.22
C SER A 809 -6.59 -47.61 -28.63
N ALA A 810 -6.85 -48.92 -28.58
CA ALA A 810 -5.88 -49.94 -28.14
C ALA A 810 -4.75 -50.16 -29.14
N GLU A 811 -5.07 -50.19 -30.43
CA GLU A 811 -4.06 -50.23 -31.49
C GLU A 811 -3.17 -48.98 -31.45
N ILE A 812 -3.77 -47.79 -31.24
CA ILE A 812 -3.04 -46.54 -31.11
C ILE A 812 -2.12 -46.55 -29.87
N LEU A 813 -2.60 -47.01 -28.71
CA LEU A 813 -1.76 -47.15 -27.52
C LEU A 813 -0.56 -48.06 -27.81
N ASN A 814 -0.81 -49.24 -28.39
CA ASN A 814 0.24 -50.19 -28.74
C ASN A 814 1.26 -49.59 -29.71
N SER A 815 0.80 -48.82 -30.70
CA SER A 815 1.71 -48.15 -31.66
C SER A 815 2.59 -47.06 -31.02
N LEU A 816 2.10 -46.38 -29.97
CA LEU A 816 2.81 -45.27 -29.33
C LEU A 816 3.75 -45.71 -28.22
N THR A 817 3.37 -46.73 -27.43
CA THR A 817 4.10 -47.15 -26.23
C THR A 817 4.59 -48.59 -26.27
N GLY A 818 4.14 -49.40 -27.25
CA GLY A 818 4.37 -50.85 -27.27
C GLY A 818 3.56 -51.63 -26.24
N ARG A 819 2.59 -50.98 -25.58
CA ARG A 819 1.80 -51.53 -24.49
C ARG A 819 0.49 -52.15 -25.02
N SER A 820 0.23 -53.42 -24.69
CA SER A 820 -0.96 -54.16 -25.13
C SER A 820 -1.83 -54.76 -24.01
N ASP A 821 -1.49 -54.51 -22.73
CA ASP A 821 -2.17 -55.03 -21.54
C ASP A 821 -3.34 -54.16 -21.05
N ALA A 822 -3.53 -52.97 -21.64
CA ALA A 822 -4.61 -52.06 -21.22
C ALA A 822 -5.99 -52.67 -21.54
N PRO A 823 -6.91 -52.75 -20.56
CA PRO A 823 -8.25 -53.28 -20.80
C PRO A 823 -9.03 -52.39 -21.78
N VAL A 824 -9.67 -53.05 -22.75
CA VAL A 824 -10.66 -52.44 -23.62
C VAL A 824 -12.03 -52.62 -22.99
N SER A 825 -12.62 -51.52 -22.57
CA SER A 825 -13.91 -51.40 -21.89
C SER A 825 -14.94 -50.70 -22.80
N ALA A 826 -16.13 -50.35 -22.29
CA ALA A 826 -17.04 -49.42 -22.98
C ALA A 826 -16.89 -47.98 -22.47
N ASP A 827 -17.71 -47.08 -23.01
CA ASP A 827 -17.72 -45.68 -22.57
C ASP A 827 -18.24 -45.56 -21.13
N LEU A 828 -17.66 -44.66 -20.34
CA LEU A 828 -18.00 -44.49 -18.92
C LEU A 828 -19.47 -44.09 -18.71
N ALA A 829 -20.13 -43.51 -19.72
CA ALA A 829 -21.56 -43.22 -19.68
C ALA A 829 -22.43 -44.46 -19.40
N PHE A 830 -21.96 -45.69 -19.70
CA PHE A 830 -22.68 -46.93 -19.40
C PHE A 830 -22.65 -47.32 -17.91
N LEU A 831 -21.83 -46.65 -17.08
CA LEU A 831 -21.78 -46.88 -15.63
C LEU A 831 -23.01 -46.32 -14.89
N GLY A 832 -23.80 -45.46 -15.55
CA GLY A 832 -24.99 -44.83 -14.97
C GLY A 832 -26.13 -45.81 -14.66
N ASP A 833 -27.11 -45.32 -13.89
CA ASP A 833 -28.35 -46.04 -13.63
C ASP A 833 -29.14 -46.24 -14.94
N SER A 834 -29.92 -47.32 -15.01
CA SER A 834 -30.66 -47.62 -16.24
C SER A 834 -31.64 -46.51 -16.55
N ILE A 835 -31.50 -45.90 -17.74
CA ILE A 835 -32.50 -44.95 -18.26
C ILE A 835 -33.83 -45.71 -18.35
N ALA A 836 -34.86 -45.20 -17.67
CA ALA A 836 -36.18 -45.81 -17.71
C ALA A 836 -36.64 -45.93 -19.18
N SER A 837 -36.87 -47.15 -19.64
CA SER A 837 -37.42 -47.38 -20.97
C SER A 837 -38.81 -46.72 -21.02
N SER A 838 -38.96 -45.67 -21.83
CA SER A 838 -40.26 -45.06 -22.06
C SER A 838 -41.11 -45.98 -22.93
N HIS A 839 -41.75 -46.96 -22.30
CA HIS A 839 -42.87 -47.66 -22.90
C HIS A 839 -44.16 -47.07 -22.34
N GLN A 840 -44.70 -46.04 -23.02
CA GLN A 840 -46.14 -45.91 -23.10
C GLN A 840 -46.63 -46.89 -24.16
N ALA A 841 -47.37 -47.89 -23.71
CA ALA A 841 -48.12 -48.82 -24.54
C ALA A 841 -49.26 -48.06 -25.24
N GLY A 842 -48.95 -47.45 -26.37
CA GLY A 842 -49.91 -46.87 -27.30
C GLY A 842 -49.21 -46.66 -28.63
N SER A 843 -49.78 -47.18 -29.72
CA SER A 843 -49.29 -46.90 -31.07
C SER A 843 -49.37 -45.40 -31.33
N PRO A 844 -48.25 -44.67 -31.48
CA PRO A 844 -48.32 -43.25 -31.78
C PRO A 844 -48.92 -43.08 -33.19
N GLU A 845 -49.80 -42.08 -33.38
CA GLU A 845 -50.33 -41.72 -34.70
C GLU A 845 -49.22 -41.25 -35.68
N LYS A 846 -48.06 -40.81 -35.16
CA LYS A 846 -46.90 -40.35 -35.93
C LYS A 846 -45.58 -40.86 -35.35
N LEU A 847 -44.63 -41.18 -36.22
CA LEU A 847 -43.27 -41.64 -35.89
C LEU A 847 -42.41 -40.48 -35.39
N ARG A 848 -42.05 -40.47 -34.11
CA ARG A 848 -41.21 -39.43 -33.51
C ARG A 848 -39.73 -39.70 -33.73
N VAL A 849 -39.11 -38.96 -34.64
CA VAL A 849 -37.69 -39.10 -34.97
C VAL A 849 -36.90 -37.95 -34.38
N TYR A 850 -36.07 -38.27 -33.40
CA TYR A 850 -35.16 -37.31 -32.80
C TYR A 850 -33.95 -37.13 -33.70
N ALA A 851 -33.49 -35.90 -33.88
CA ALA A 851 -32.36 -35.60 -34.74
C ALA A 851 -31.33 -34.73 -34.02
N ILE A 852 -30.12 -35.27 -33.86
CA ILE A 852 -28.98 -34.60 -33.21
C ILE A 852 -27.88 -34.42 -34.27
N LEU A 853 -27.84 -33.24 -34.87
CA LEU A 853 -26.85 -32.87 -35.88
C LEU A 853 -25.82 -31.90 -35.30
N ARG A 854 -24.58 -31.99 -35.78
CA ARG A 854 -23.48 -31.14 -35.31
C ARG A 854 -23.30 -29.93 -36.23
N GLY A 855 -23.55 -28.73 -35.72
CA GLY A 855 -23.52 -27.48 -36.50
C GLY A 855 -22.17 -27.13 -37.15
N SER A 856 -21.04 -27.65 -36.63
CA SER A 856 -19.71 -27.40 -37.21
C SER A 856 -19.35 -28.29 -38.41
N VAL A 857 -20.20 -29.25 -38.80
CA VAL A 857 -19.93 -30.17 -39.91
C VAL A 857 -20.55 -29.62 -41.18
N ALA A 858 -19.81 -29.61 -42.29
CA ALA A 858 -20.19 -28.92 -43.53
C ALA A 858 -21.49 -29.47 -44.14
N GLU A 859 -21.74 -30.77 -43.97
CA GLU A 859 -22.91 -31.49 -44.50
C GLU A 859 -24.14 -31.40 -43.58
N ALA A 860 -24.00 -30.91 -42.35
CA ALA A 860 -25.09 -30.86 -41.39
C ALA A 860 -26.27 -29.95 -41.82
N PRO A 861 -26.06 -28.78 -42.46
CA PRO A 861 -27.15 -27.94 -42.95
C PRO A 861 -28.00 -28.64 -44.01
N SER A 862 -27.37 -29.31 -44.98
CA SER A 862 -28.10 -30.08 -46.01
C SER A 862 -28.93 -31.21 -45.40
N LEU A 863 -28.39 -31.90 -44.41
CA LEU A 863 -29.10 -32.97 -43.70
C LEU A 863 -30.28 -32.43 -42.88
N ALA A 864 -30.11 -31.27 -42.24
CA ALA A 864 -31.19 -30.59 -41.54
C ALA A 864 -32.33 -30.23 -42.50
N THR A 865 -32.01 -29.69 -43.69
CA THR A 865 -33.01 -29.39 -44.73
C THR A 865 -33.72 -30.65 -45.23
N ILE A 866 -33.00 -31.76 -45.46
CA ILE A 866 -33.61 -33.04 -45.86
C ILE A 866 -34.61 -33.53 -44.81
N LEU A 867 -34.24 -33.50 -43.53
CA LEU A 867 -35.12 -33.93 -42.43
C LEU A 867 -36.34 -33.00 -42.27
N LEU A 868 -36.18 -31.70 -42.53
CA LEU A 868 -37.29 -30.74 -42.55
C LEU A 868 -38.25 -31.01 -43.71
N GLN A 869 -37.74 -31.28 -44.91
CA GLN A 869 -38.57 -31.66 -46.06
C GLN A 869 -39.34 -32.96 -45.79
N MET A 870 -38.70 -33.96 -45.18
CA MET A 870 -39.38 -35.18 -44.76
C MET A 870 -40.51 -34.92 -43.75
N ASN A 871 -40.32 -33.96 -42.83
CA ASN A 871 -41.35 -33.57 -41.86
C ASN A 871 -42.53 -32.82 -42.47
N GLU A 872 -42.34 -32.14 -43.60
CA GLU A 872 -43.42 -31.46 -44.31
C GLU A 872 -44.17 -32.42 -45.26
N GLU A 873 -43.47 -33.38 -45.87
CA GLU A 873 -44.04 -34.29 -46.87
C GLU A 873 -44.68 -35.56 -46.30
N LEU A 874 -44.17 -36.09 -45.18
CA LEU A 874 -44.62 -37.36 -44.61
C LEU A 874 -45.59 -37.13 -43.44
N GLU A 875 -46.87 -37.45 -43.64
CA GLU A 875 -47.94 -37.24 -42.62
C GLU A 875 -47.70 -38.05 -41.33
N ASN A 876 -47.01 -39.18 -41.43
CA ASN A 876 -46.70 -40.10 -40.35
C ASN A 876 -45.31 -39.88 -39.72
N PHE A 877 -44.64 -38.77 -40.00
CA PHE A 877 -43.31 -38.44 -39.47
C PHE A 877 -43.36 -37.16 -38.62
N GLU A 878 -42.80 -37.20 -37.42
CA GLU A 878 -42.66 -36.05 -36.53
C GLU A 878 -41.17 -35.86 -36.20
N LEU A 879 -40.58 -34.78 -36.72
CA LEU A 879 -39.20 -34.41 -36.43
C LEU A 879 -39.09 -33.73 -35.07
N CYS A 880 -38.16 -34.21 -34.25
CA CYS A 880 -37.82 -33.62 -32.96
C CYS A 880 -36.34 -33.18 -32.94
N PRO A 881 -36.02 -31.96 -33.40
CA PRO A 881 -34.67 -31.42 -33.32
C PRO A 881 -34.17 -31.39 -31.87
N THR A 882 -32.99 -31.94 -31.64
CA THR A 882 -32.43 -32.11 -30.29
C THR A 882 -30.98 -31.63 -30.27
N ALA A 883 -30.61 -30.88 -29.23
CA ALA A 883 -29.26 -30.31 -29.08
C ALA A 883 -28.54 -30.91 -27.87
N LEU A 884 -27.33 -31.46 -28.10
CA LEU A 884 -26.43 -31.89 -27.02
C LEU A 884 -25.44 -30.80 -26.62
N GLN A 885 -25.24 -29.80 -27.48
CA GLN A 885 -24.40 -28.66 -27.22
C GLN A 885 -25.12 -27.36 -27.62
N PRO A 886 -25.79 -26.69 -26.66
CA PRO A 886 -26.46 -25.42 -26.90
C PRO A 886 -25.49 -24.35 -27.41
N GLY A 887 -25.94 -23.53 -28.36
CA GLY A 887 -25.15 -22.55 -29.12
C GLY A 887 -24.44 -23.12 -30.36
N GLU A 888 -24.41 -24.45 -30.57
CA GLU A 888 -23.83 -25.06 -31.79
C GLU A 888 -24.89 -25.87 -32.55
N ASP A 889 -25.54 -26.82 -31.86
CA ASP A 889 -26.46 -27.77 -32.48
C ASP A 889 -27.83 -27.14 -32.80
N ASP A 890 -28.31 -26.22 -31.96
CA ASP A 890 -29.59 -25.51 -32.11
C ASP A 890 -29.53 -24.39 -33.15
N GLU A 891 -28.44 -23.63 -33.21
CA GLU A 891 -28.22 -22.62 -34.24
C GLU A 891 -28.26 -23.21 -35.66
N LEU A 892 -27.88 -24.49 -35.81
CA LEU A 892 -28.02 -25.21 -37.07
C LEU A 892 -29.48 -25.34 -37.48
N TRP A 893 -30.35 -25.80 -36.58
CA TRP A 893 -31.77 -26.00 -36.85
C TRP A 893 -32.49 -24.69 -37.16
N LEU A 894 -32.17 -23.63 -36.40
CA LEU A 894 -32.69 -22.28 -36.65
C LEU A 894 -32.28 -21.76 -38.03
N ARG A 895 -31.01 -21.97 -38.43
CA ARG A 895 -30.51 -21.60 -39.77
C ARG A 895 -31.14 -22.41 -40.90
N ALA A 896 -31.46 -23.68 -40.65
CA ALA A 896 -32.12 -24.56 -41.62
C ALA A 896 -33.61 -24.23 -41.83
N GLY A 897 -34.20 -23.35 -41.00
CA GLY A 897 -35.59 -22.90 -41.14
C GLY A 897 -36.56 -23.51 -40.12
N TRP A 898 -36.08 -24.25 -39.11
CA TRP A 898 -36.94 -24.78 -38.05
C TRP A 898 -37.52 -23.65 -37.20
N ARG A 899 -38.85 -23.64 -37.05
CA ARG A 899 -39.59 -22.65 -36.23
C ARG A 899 -40.16 -23.22 -34.93
N GLY A 900 -40.00 -24.53 -34.71
CA GLY A 900 -40.42 -25.20 -33.47
C GLY A 900 -39.39 -25.06 -32.35
N ASN A 901 -39.68 -25.69 -31.21
CA ASN A 901 -38.71 -25.77 -30.12
C ASN A 901 -37.64 -26.82 -30.45
N VAL A 902 -36.38 -26.50 -30.16
CA VAL A 902 -35.29 -27.49 -30.11
C VAL A 902 -35.29 -28.08 -28.71
N ILE A 903 -35.25 -29.40 -28.60
CA ILE A 903 -35.25 -30.10 -27.32
C ILE A 903 -33.87 -29.95 -26.68
N TYR A 904 -33.88 -29.43 -25.46
CA TYR A 904 -32.73 -29.40 -24.55
C TYR A 904 -33.10 -30.20 -23.31
N CYS A 905 -32.15 -30.96 -22.77
CA CYS A 905 -32.33 -31.61 -21.48
C CYS A 905 -31.13 -31.32 -20.58
N ALA A 906 -31.44 -30.93 -19.33
CA ALA A 906 -30.42 -30.81 -18.29
C ALA A 906 -29.98 -32.20 -17.78
N GLU A 907 -30.87 -33.18 -17.85
CA GLU A 907 -30.66 -34.56 -17.39
C GLU A 907 -30.60 -35.50 -18.61
N PRO A 908 -29.43 -36.09 -18.92
CA PRO A 908 -29.26 -36.94 -20.10
C PRO A 908 -30.21 -38.14 -20.16
N GLU A 909 -30.61 -38.69 -19.01
CA GLU A 909 -31.58 -39.79 -18.92
C GLU A 909 -32.95 -39.46 -19.54
N ASN A 910 -33.39 -38.20 -19.47
CA ASN A 910 -34.72 -37.81 -19.93
C ASN A 910 -34.76 -37.38 -21.40
N LEU A 911 -33.59 -37.26 -22.04
CA LEU A 911 -33.44 -36.68 -23.38
C LEU A 911 -34.25 -37.41 -24.46
N LEU A 912 -34.33 -38.74 -24.39
CA LEU A 912 -34.96 -39.59 -25.41
C LEU A 912 -36.26 -40.27 -24.93
N SER A 913 -36.84 -39.79 -23.83
CA SER A 913 -38.04 -40.37 -23.19
C SER A 913 -39.31 -40.36 -24.06
N GLY A 914 -39.31 -39.66 -25.19
CA GLY A 914 -40.41 -39.65 -26.16
C GLY A 914 -40.00 -40.05 -27.57
N ALA A 915 -38.80 -40.60 -27.76
CA ALA A 915 -38.24 -40.90 -29.08
C ALA A 915 -38.62 -42.31 -29.56
N ASP A 916 -39.07 -42.42 -30.81
CA ASP A 916 -39.26 -43.71 -31.46
C ASP A 916 -37.99 -44.18 -32.18
N LEU A 917 -37.31 -43.24 -32.84
CA LEU A 917 -36.03 -43.43 -33.52
C LEU A 917 -35.12 -42.22 -33.30
N LEU A 918 -33.81 -42.42 -33.43
CA LEU A 918 -32.82 -41.34 -33.38
C LEU A 918 -31.95 -41.31 -34.63
N VAL A 919 -31.70 -40.12 -35.19
CA VAL A 919 -30.62 -39.85 -36.14
C VAL A 919 -29.58 -38.98 -35.44
N SER A 920 -28.33 -39.44 -35.35
CA SER A 920 -27.30 -38.69 -34.61
C SER A 920 -25.95 -38.65 -35.31
N MET A 921 -25.37 -37.45 -35.36
CA MET A 921 -23.96 -37.24 -35.64
C MET A 921 -23.10 -37.32 -34.38
N ARG A 922 -23.68 -37.15 -33.19
CA ARG A 922 -22.94 -37.08 -31.91
C ARG A 922 -22.83 -38.47 -31.29
N LEU A 923 -21.61 -38.92 -30.97
CA LEU A 923 -21.35 -40.21 -30.31
C LEU A 923 -22.22 -40.43 -29.07
N HIS A 924 -22.28 -39.45 -28.17
CA HIS A 924 -23.10 -39.55 -26.96
C HIS A 924 -24.61 -39.63 -27.24
N GLY A 925 -25.07 -39.12 -28.39
CA GLY A 925 -26.45 -39.35 -28.84
C GLY A 925 -26.70 -40.84 -29.12
N CYS A 926 -25.79 -41.51 -29.82
CA CYS A 926 -25.87 -42.96 -30.07
C CYS A 926 -25.73 -43.79 -28.76
N ILE A 927 -24.89 -43.35 -27.82
CA ILE A 927 -24.73 -44.01 -26.52
C ILE A 927 -26.03 -43.91 -25.71
N ILE A 928 -26.60 -42.70 -25.57
CA ILE A 928 -27.86 -42.48 -24.83
C ILE A 928 -29.01 -43.26 -25.48
N ALA A 929 -29.09 -43.31 -26.82
CA ALA A 929 -30.08 -44.12 -27.51
C ALA A 929 -29.91 -45.62 -27.29
N THR A 930 -28.66 -46.10 -27.17
CA THR A 930 -28.39 -47.50 -26.82
C THR A 930 -28.82 -47.81 -25.39
N LEU A 931 -28.55 -46.90 -24.45
CA LEU A 931 -29.00 -47.02 -23.05
C LEU A 931 -30.52 -47.00 -22.90
N ALA A 932 -31.20 -46.16 -23.69
CA ALA A 932 -32.66 -46.05 -23.72
C ALA A 932 -33.36 -47.09 -24.62
N ALA A 933 -32.60 -47.98 -25.27
CA ALA A 933 -33.08 -48.95 -26.26
C ALA A 933 -33.91 -48.34 -27.41
N VAL A 934 -33.57 -47.11 -27.81
CA VAL A 934 -34.16 -46.43 -28.97
C VAL A 934 -33.33 -46.76 -30.21
N PRO A 935 -33.89 -47.39 -31.26
CA PRO A 935 -33.14 -47.69 -32.47
C PRO A 935 -32.64 -46.41 -33.17
N TRP A 936 -31.39 -46.43 -33.63
CA TRP A 936 -30.73 -45.22 -34.12
C TRP A 936 -29.97 -45.39 -35.44
N ILE A 937 -29.81 -44.31 -36.18
CA ILE A 937 -28.94 -44.17 -37.37
C ILE A 937 -27.77 -43.26 -36.99
N ALA A 938 -26.54 -43.77 -37.12
CA ALA A 938 -25.34 -42.98 -36.92
C ALA A 938 -24.87 -42.33 -38.22
N LEU A 939 -24.59 -41.04 -38.14
CA LEU A 939 -23.96 -40.24 -39.18
C LEU A 939 -22.49 -40.00 -38.79
N ALA A 940 -21.62 -40.93 -39.18
CA ALA A 940 -20.22 -40.97 -38.76
C ALA A 940 -19.36 -39.96 -39.53
N TYR A 941 -19.33 -38.71 -39.05
CA TYR A 941 -18.39 -37.68 -39.52
C TYR A 941 -16.99 -37.83 -38.91
N ASP A 942 -16.88 -38.58 -37.80
CA ASP A 942 -15.64 -38.79 -37.05
C ASP A 942 -15.48 -40.29 -36.74
N PRO A 943 -14.25 -40.84 -36.80
CA PRO A 943 -14.00 -42.27 -36.61
C PRO A 943 -14.56 -42.84 -35.30
N LYS A 944 -14.71 -42.02 -34.26
CA LYS A 944 -15.27 -42.47 -32.98
C LYS A 944 -16.73 -42.93 -33.07
N VAL A 945 -17.50 -42.38 -34.01
CA VAL A 945 -18.92 -42.72 -34.18
C VAL A 945 -19.04 -44.08 -34.90
N SER A 946 -18.26 -44.29 -35.95
CA SER A 946 -18.21 -45.58 -36.65
C SER A 946 -17.62 -46.68 -35.77
N ALA A 947 -16.54 -46.39 -35.03
CA ALA A 947 -15.94 -47.35 -34.10
C ALA A 947 -16.93 -47.79 -33.01
N PHE A 948 -17.75 -46.87 -32.49
CA PHE A 948 -18.80 -47.23 -31.54
C PHE A 948 -19.88 -48.11 -32.18
N ALA A 949 -20.35 -47.76 -33.38
CA ALA A 949 -21.33 -48.56 -34.11
C ALA A 949 -20.84 -49.98 -34.40
N GLU A 950 -19.59 -50.13 -34.83
CA GLU A 950 -18.92 -51.42 -35.02
C GLU A 950 -18.82 -52.20 -33.69
N SER A 951 -18.49 -51.53 -32.59
CA SER A 951 -18.42 -52.14 -31.26
C SER A 951 -19.76 -52.67 -30.76
N CYS A 952 -20.88 -52.15 -31.30
CA CYS A 952 -22.25 -52.58 -31.04
C CYS A 952 -22.75 -53.56 -32.11
N ARG A 953 -21.92 -53.92 -33.10
CA ARG A 953 -22.29 -54.69 -34.30
C ARG A 953 -23.50 -54.07 -35.01
N TRP A 954 -23.56 -52.74 -35.01
CA TRP A 954 -24.70 -51.95 -35.48
C TRP A 954 -24.53 -51.58 -36.96
N LYS A 955 -25.45 -52.05 -37.80
CA LYS A 955 -25.36 -51.91 -39.27
C LYS A 955 -25.87 -50.57 -39.81
N PHE A 956 -26.53 -49.76 -38.99
CA PHE A 956 -27.13 -48.48 -39.40
C PHE A 956 -26.16 -47.32 -39.13
N CYS A 957 -25.02 -47.35 -39.82
CA CYS A 957 -24.00 -46.32 -39.75
C CYS A 957 -23.56 -45.95 -41.17
N THR A 958 -23.54 -44.66 -41.47
CA THR A 958 -23.08 -44.14 -42.77
C THR A 958 -22.36 -42.81 -42.59
N THR A 959 -21.69 -42.32 -43.63
CA THR A 959 -21.10 -40.98 -43.63
C THR A 959 -22.18 -39.92 -43.88
N PRO A 960 -22.02 -38.68 -43.36
CA PRO A 960 -22.99 -37.60 -43.61
C PRO A 960 -23.24 -37.33 -45.10
N VAL A 961 -22.21 -37.45 -45.93
CA VAL A 961 -22.29 -37.23 -47.40
C VAL A 961 -23.17 -38.27 -48.08
N ALA A 962 -23.16 -39.52 -47.61
CA ALA A 962 -23.91 -40.62 -48.20
C ALA A 962 -25.34 -40.76 -47.64
N ALA A 963 -25.75 -39.90 -46.72
CA ALA A 963 -27.07 -39.93 -46.09
C ALA A 963 -28.09 -39.04 -46.82
N ASP A 964 -28.43 -39.42 -48.06
CA ASP A 964 -29.47 -38.73 -48.82
C ASP A 964 -30.90 -39.05 -48.32
N LYS A 965 -31.90 -38.34 -48.87
CA LYS A 965 -33.32 -38.50 -48.49
C LYS A 965 -33.80 -39.94 -48.64
N ASN A 966 -33.51 -40.57 -49.79
CA ASN A 966 -33.93 -41.93 -50.09
C ASN A 966 -33.33 -42.94 -49.12
N TYR A 967 -32.06 -42.77 -48.77
CA TYR A 967 -31.37 -43.60 -47.79
C TYR A 967 -32.00 -43.44 -46.40
N LEU A 968 -32.16 -42.20 -45.91
CA LEU A 968 -32.73 -41.94 -44.59
C LEU A 968 -34.15 -42.50 -44.48
N GLU A 969 -35.01 -42.23 -45.46
CA GLU A 969 -36.38 -42.74 -45.48
C GLU A 969 -36.42 -44.28 -45.49
N SER A 970 -35.63 -44.93 -46.35
CA SER A 970 -35.53 -46.39 -46.43
C SER A 970 -35.09 -47.01 -45.08
N LYS A 971 -34.07 -46.42 -44.44
CA LYS A 971 -33.54 -46.94 -43.17
C LYS A 971 -34.44 -46.66 -41.98
N LEU A 972 -35.10 -45.50 -41.93
CA LEU A 972 -36.08 -45.18 -40.89
C LEU A 972 -37.28 -46.12 -40.97
N ASN A 973 -37.81 -46.37 -42.17
CA ASN A 973 -38.89 -47.34 -42.38
C ASN A 973 -38.46 -48.76 -41.98
N GLN A 974 -37.23 -49.16 -42.31
CA GLN A 974 -36.68 -50.46 -41.90
C GLN A 974 -36.55 -50.60 -40.38
N LEU A 975 -36.09 -49.54 -39.70
CA LEU A 975 -35.95 -49.53 -38.24
C LEU A 975 -37.31 -49.51 -37.56
N PHE A 976 -38.28 -48.77 -38.10
CA PHE A 976 -39.64 -48.70 -37.56
C PHE A 976 -40.37 -50.05 -37.67
N ALA A 977 -40.33 -50.68 -38.84
CA ALA A 977 -41.01 -51.96 -39.09
C ALA A 977 -40.54 -53.09 -38.15
N ARG A 978 -39.30 -53.02 -37.66
CA ARG A 978 -38.69 -54.00 -36.75
C ARG A 978 -38.20 -53.36 -35.46
N ARG A 979 -38.89 -52.32 -34.99
CA ARG A 979 -38.46 -51.51 -33.83
C ARG A 979 -38.24 -52.36 -32.58
N ALA A 980 -39.20 -53.23 -32.24
CA ALA A 980 -39.11 -54.09 -31.06
C ALA A 980 -37.87 -55.01 -31.11
N GLU A 981 -37.60 -55.64 -32.26
CA GLU A 981 -36.42 -56.49 -32.48
C GLU A 981 -35.12 -55.71 -32.27
N TYR A 982 -35.03 -54.49 -32.83
CA TYR A 982 -33.85 -53.65 -32.70
C TYR A 982 -33.68 -53.06 -31.29
N ALA A 983 -34.78 -52.71 -30.61
CA ALA A 983 -34.77 -52.26 -29.22
C ALA A 983 -34.29 -53.37 -28.28
N ASP A 984 -34.79 -54.59 -28.42
CA ASP A 984 -34.32 -55.76 -27.65
C ASP A 984 -32.84 -56.03 -27.88
N ARG A 985 -32.37 -55.88 -29.12
CA ARG A 985 -30.95 -56.01 -29.44
C ARG A 985 -30.11 -54.93 -28.77
N LEU A 986 -30.55 -53.67 -28.77
CA LEU A 986 -29.86 -52.58 -28.08
C LEU A 986 -29.85 -52.78 -26.56
N ASN A 987 -30.94 -53.28 -25.96
CA ASN A 987 -30.98 -53.66 -24.55
C ASN A 987 -29.92 -54.71 -24.20
N ARG A 988 -29.76 -55.76 -25.01
CA ARG A 988 -28.70 -56.77 -24.82
C ARG A 988 -27.31 -56.16 -24.93
N ILE A 989 -27.07 -55.33 -25.94
CA ILE A 989 -25.79 -54.62 -26.12
C ILE A 989 -25.51 -53.70 -24.93
N SER A 990 -26.51 -52.97 -24.46
CA SER A 990 -26.41 -52.10 -23.27
C SER A 990 -25.99 -52.89 -22.04
N GLY A 991 -26.59 -54.06 -21.80
CA GLY A 991 -26.19 -54.96 -20.71
C GLY A 991 -24.75 -55.47 -20.82
N GLU A 992 -24.30 -55.86 -22.02
CA GLU A 992 -22.91 -56.28 -22.27
C GLU A 992 -21.92 -55.14 -22.00
N LYS A 993 -22.22 -53.93 -22.49
CA LYS A 993 -21.38 -52.74 -22.31
C LYS A 993 -21.32 -52.29 -20.85
N LYS A 994 -22.46 -52.33 -20.15
CA LYS A 994 -22.53 -52.04 -18.71
C LYS A 994 -21.67 -52.98 -17.90
N ARG A 995 -21.75 -54.29 -18.16
CA ARG A 995 -20.91 -55.30 -17.52
C ARG A 995 -19.42 -55.05 -17.76
N SER A 996 -19.05 -54.73 -19.01
CA SER A 996 -17.65 -54.42 -19.37
C SER A 996 -17.10 -53.21 -18.60
N VAL A 997 -17.90 -52.15 -18.45
CA VAL A 997 -17.51 -50.93 -17.69
C VAL A 997 -17.50 -51.18 -16.19
N GLU A 998 -18.42 -51.98 -15.66
CA GLU A 998 -18.41 -52.39 -14.26
C GLU A 998 -17.16 -53.21 -13.91
N GLU A 999 -16.73 -54.12 -14.80
CA GLU A 999 -15.50 -54.90 -14.64
C GLU A 999 -14.25 -53.99 -14.65
N ASP A 1000 -14.19 -53.01 -15.55
CA ASP A 1000 -13.09 -52.02 -15.61
C ASP A 1000 -13.09 -51.10 -14.37
N TYR A 1001 -14.25 -50.62 -13.96
CA TYR A 1001 -14.39 -49.79 -12.76
C TYR A 1001 -14.07 -50.59 -11.48
N ALA A 1002 -14.36 -51.90 -11.44
CA ALA A 1002 -13.94 -52.76 -10.33
C ALA A 1002 -12.41 -52.88 -10.22
N ARG A 1003 -11.70 -52.98 -11.35
CA ARG A 1003 -10.21 -52.93 -11.37
C ARG A 1003 -9.70 -51.58 -10.87
N PHE A 1004 -10.36 -50.49 -11.28
CA PHE A 1004 -10.05 -49.16 -10.75
C PHE A 1004 -10.25 -49.09 -9.23
N LYS A 1005 -11.33 -49.65 -8.67
CA LYS A 1005 -11.56 -49.65 -7.21
C LYS A 1005 -10.42 -50.29 -6.44
N GLN A 1006 -9.87 -51.40 -6.94
CA GLN A 1006 -8.77 -52.13 -6.30
C GLN A 1006 -7.52 -51.24 -6.10
N LEU A 1007 -7.32 -50.19 -6.91
CA LEU A 1007 -6.21 -49.25 -6.78
C LEU A 1007 -6.30 -48.37 -5.52
N PHE A 1008 -7.49 -48.23 -4.93
CA PHE A 1008 -7.76 -47.41 -3.74
C PHE A 1008 -7.98 -48.24 -2.48
N SER A 1009 -8.02 -49.57 -2.61
CA SER A 1009 -8.28 -50.52 -1.52
C SER A 1009 -7.03 -50.95 -0.74
N ASN A 1010 -5.84 -50.45 -1.12
CA ASN A 1010 -4.56 -50.74 -0.47
C ASN A 1010 -4.03 -49.57 0.36
#